data_AF-A0A6A7BG90-F1
#
_entry.id   AF-A0A6A7BG90-F1
#
_cell.length_a   1.000
_cell.length_b   1.000
_cell.length_c   1.000
_cell.angle_alpha   90.00
_cell.angle_beta   90.00
_cell.angle_gamma   90.00
#
_symmetry.space_group_name_H-M   'P 1'
#
loop_
_entity.id
_entity.type
_entity.pdbx_description
1 polymer ?
#
loop_
_entity_poly.entity_id
_entity_poly.type
_entity_poly.pdbx_seq_one_letter_code
_entity_poly.pdbx_strand_id
1 'polypeptide(L)'
;MPSTTEAGSAARSFPTIKHVRTFLTRGPGSGGDYHNVEGGHWLIDSKISTPMSQYEQYRKSRTSWGINVLGSFCVEIEASDGTKGFATGFGGPPACWLVAEHFERFLIGQDPRDTNHLFEQMYRGSMFYGRKGLPVAVISVIDLAIWDLLGHIRQEPVYKMIGGATRERLNFYCTGPEPAAAKAMGFIGAKVPLPYGPGEGVEGLKKNVEFLTKHRESVGPDFPLMVDCYMSLNVSYTIEVVKATEHLNLNWWEECLSPDDTDGFEQIKRAHPRMKFTTGEHEYSRYGFRKLIEGRNLDILQPDVMWVGGMTELLKIAAMASAYDIPVVPHASGPYSYHFVVTQPQSPFQEYLANSPDGKSVLPVFGDLFLNEPVPTKGYLDVKTLDLPGFGLVLNPNAGLIDASRILNPAPVKSLKSIEEQQAEKGEVNGPLILSPLLPRQRTMEAVKDTINSALEKLNITGGASHEAAAKEPSEQEVNDLKSKYEKAGQEQVFAFYDKLSTAEKAALFEQLSNFKPEYINEITERALHPAKSDSTEADKLEPLPQDATSSVLDSSQENLDRWYESGLDLIAENTVAVVLMAGGQGTRLGSSAPKGCFDIGLPSKKSLFQLQGERIKKAELLAAKKHGKDGVTIPWYVMTSGPTRGPTAKFFEENNFFGLKKENVVIFEQGVLPCISNEGKILLESKSKVAVAPDGNGGLYQALIQSGVVQDMGKRGVKHIHAYCVDNCLVKVADPVFIGFSASKNVDIATKVVRKRNAKESVGLILQKNGKPDVVEYSEISTEDAEAKDSKDSELLKFRAANIVNHYYSFSFLESIPEWAKKLPHHVARKKIPYVNTETGETVKPEKPNGIKLEQFVFDCFPFLTLEKFACMEVKREDEFSPLKNARGTGEDDPDTSKQDIMSQGKKWVQAAGATVVSEDPQAGIEVSPLISYGGEGLDFLKARTIKAPAVIESEQPQD
;
A
#
# COMPACT_ATOMS: atom_id res chain seq x y z
N MET A 1 21.01 -73.43 2.81
CA MET A 1 20.32 -72.67 1.74
C MET A 1 20.48 -71.18 2.03
N PRO A 2 20.91 -70.36 1.06
CA PRO A 2 21.04 -68.93 1.25
C PRO A 2 19.71 -68.19 0.97
N SER A 3 19.61 -66.99 1.55
CA SER A 3 18.90 -65.80 1.01
C SER A 3 17.37 -65.81 0.95
N THR A 4 16.76 -64.98 1.81
CA THR A 4 15.90 -63.88 1.33
C THR A 4 16.06 -62.66 2.23
N THR A 5 16.74 -61.66 1.68
CA THR A 5 16.93 -60.30 2.18
C THR A 5 15.61 -59.54 2.32
N GLU A 6 15.53 -58.74 3.38
CA GLU A 6 14.56 -57.67 3.58
C GLU A 6 14.55 -56.71 2.38
N ALA A 7 13.43 -56.63 1.68
CA ALA A 7 13.15 -55.54 0.76
C ALA A 7 12.52 -54.40 1.55
N GLY A 8 13.36 -53.62 2.24
CA GLY A 8 12.99 -52.29 2.69
C GLY A 8 12.73 -51.41 1.46
N SER A 9 11.50 -50.95 1.29
CA SER A 9 11.13 -49.93 0.31
C SER A 9 11.75 -48.58 0.70
N ALA A 10 13.07 -48.45 0.54
CA ALA A 10 13.73 -47.16 0.51
C ALA A 10 13.41 -46.53 -0.85
N ALA A 11 12.49 -45.57 -0.88
CA ALA A 11 12.34 -44.70 -2.04
C ALA A 11 13.74 -44.13 -2.36
N ARG A 12 14.20 -44.27 -3.61
CA ARG A 12 15.48 -43.69 -4.05
C ARG A 12 15.50 -42.20 -3.67
N SER A 13 16.59 -41.75 -3.05
CA SER A 13 16.81 -40.32 -2.79
C SER A 13 16.81 -39.56 -4.11
N PHE A 14 15.95 -38.55 -4.25
CA PHE A 14 15.93 -37.68 -5.42
C PHE A 14 17.06 -36.63 -5.28
N PRO A 15 17.73 -36.21 -6.38
CA PRO A 15 18.75 -35.18 -6.32
C PRO A 15 18.20 -33.86 -5.75
N THR A 16 18.99 -33.19 -4.91
CA THR A 16 18.66 -31.88 -4.35
C THR A 16 19.46 -30.79 -5.05
N ILE A 17 18.99 -29.55 -5.01
CA ILE A 17 19.72 -28.40 -5.56
C ILE A 17 21.00 -28.16 -4.77
N LYS A 18 22.14 -28.16 -5.47
CA LYS A 18 23.48 -28.04 -4.88
C LYS A 18 24.13 -26.68 -5.14
N HIS A 19 23.97 -26.12 -6.34
CA HIS A 19 24.52 -24.82 -6.70
C HIS A 19 23.55 -24.02 -7.56
N VAL A 20 23.55 -22.71 -7.36
CA VAL A 20 22.87 -21.73 -8.23
C VAL A 20 23.94 -20.79 -8.76
N ARG A 21 24.04 -20.65 -10.08
CA ARG A 21 25.00 -19.76 -10.74
C ARG A 21 24.29 -18.81 -11.68
N THR A 22 24.72 -17.56 -11.69
CA THR A 22 24.12 -16.53 -12.55
C THR A 22 25.14 -15.94 -13.52
N PHE A 23 24.68 -15.64 -14.73
CA PHE A 23 25.52 -15.11 -15.80
C PHE A 23 24.88 -13.89 -16.46
N LEU A 24 25.72 -12.97 -16.94
CA LEU A 24 25.32 -11.90 -17.85
C LEU A 24 25.73 -12.26 -19.28
N THR A 25 25.05 -11.70 -20.28
CA THR A 25 25.46 -11.83 -21.68
C THR A 25 26.43 -10.70 -22.08
N ARG A 26 27.38 -10.97 -22.98
CA ARG A 26 28.47 -10.04 -23.34
C ARG A 26 28.04 -8.87 -24.25
N GLY A 27 26.88 -8.93 -24.88
CA GLY A 27 26.45 -7.96 -25.88
C GLY A 27 24.95 -8.02 -26.20
N PRO A 28 24.47 -7.06 -27.02
CA PRO A 28 23.07 -6.99 -27.44
C PRO A 28 22.66 -8.19 -28.30
N GLY A 29 21.36 -8.50 -28.31
CA GLY A 29 20.74 -9.52 -29.14
C GLY A 29 20.80 -10.94 -28.57
N SER A 30 21.36 -11.14 -27.38
CA SER A 30 21.48 -12.45 -26.72
C SER A 30 20.79 -12.47 -25.35
N GLY A 31 20.00 -13.51 -25.09
CA GLY A 31 19.24 -13.70 -23.84
C GLY A 31 17.81 -13.17 -23.87
N GLY A 32 17.20 -12.99 -22.69
CA GLY A 32 15.76 -12.72 -22.54
C GLY A 32 15.30 -11.26 -22.50
N ASP A 33 16.17 -10.25 -22.67
CA ASP A 33 15.76 -8.85 -22.83
C ASP A 33 15.59 -8.47 -24.31
N TYR A 34 14.33 -8.36 -24.75
CA TYR A 34 13.96 -8.03 -26.13
C TYR A 34 14.43 -6.65 -26.60
N HIS A 35 14.69 -5.73 -25.68
CA HIS A 35 15.04 -4.35 -26.02
C HIS A 35 16.55 -4.14 -26.06
N ASN A 36 17.34 -5.08 -25.55
CA ASN A 36 18.79 -5.02 -25.59
C ASN A 36 19.32 -5.49 -26.96
N VAL A 37 19.03 -4.72 -28.02
CA VAL A 37 19.40 -4.98 -29.42
C VAL A 37 20.22 -3.83 -30.00
N GLU A 38 20.89 -4.05 -31.14
CA GLU A 38 21.64 -3.00 -31.83
C GLU A 38 20.72 -1.91 -32.42
N GLY A 39 21.26 -0.69 -32.56
CA GLY A 39 20.56 0.43 -33.17
C GLY A 39 20.08 0.14 -34.59
N GLY A 40 18.93 0.69 -34.96
CA GLY A 40 18.23 0.43 -36.22
C GLY A 40 17.23 -0.72 -36.17
N HIS A 41 17.13 -1.44 -35.04
CA HIS A 41 16.12 -2.48 -34.85
C HIS A 41 14.74 -1.86 -34.62
N TRP A 42 13.70 -2.42 -35.25
CA TRP A 42 12.34 -1.87 -35.19
C TRP A 42 11.80 -1.72 -33.76
N LEU A 43 12.06 -2.71 -32.89
CA LEU A 43 11.67 -2.69 -31.48
C LEU A 43 12.13 -1.46 -30.70
N ILE A 44 13.22 -0.80 -31.08
CA ILE A 44 13.77 0.34 -30.32
C ILE A 44 13.71 1.66 -31.07
N ASP A 45 13.86 1.66 -32.39
CA ASP A 45 14.06 2.88 -33.19
C ASP A 45 12.92 3.16 -34.19
N SER A 46 11.91 2.27 -34.29
CA SER A 46 10.68 2.61 -35.00
C SER A 46 9.76 3.48 -34.15
N LYS A 47 8.89 4.24 -34.81
CA LYS A 47 7.89 5.05 -34.11
C LYS A 47 6.83 4.13 -33.50
N ILE A 48 6.91 3.93 -32.19
CA ILE A 48 5.98 3.13 -31.37
C ILE A 48 5.48 4.03 -30.23
N SER A 49 4.19 4.00 -29.96
CA SER A 49 3.56 4.68 -28.83
C SER A 49 3.94 3.96 -27.54
N THR A 50 4.36 4.72 -26.52
CA THR A 50 4.82 4.21 -25.23
C THR A 50 4.34 5.13 -24.12
N PRO A 51 4.43 4.73 -22.83
CA PRO A 51 4.11 5.63 -21.71
C PRO A 51 4.99 6.89 -21.67
N MET A 52 6.17 6.85 -22.31
CA MET A 52 7.11 7.96 -22.40
C MET A 52 6.87 8.86 -23.62
N SER A 53 5.97 8.49 -24.54
CA SER A 53 5.72 9.25 -25.78
C SER A 53 5.12 10.63 -25.55
N GLN A 54 4.55 10.91 -24.37
CA GLN A 54 4.10 12.25 -23.97
C GLN A 54 5.26 13.24 -23.80
N TYR A 55 6.46 12.75 -23.54
CA TYR A 55 7.67 13.56 -23.41
C TYR A 55 8.43 13.59 -24.74
N GLU A 56 8.40 14.74 -25.42
CA GLU A 56 8.93 14.89 -26.79
C GLU A 56 10.35 14.35 -26.97
N GLN A 57 11.23 14.57 -25.98
CA GLN A 57 12.63 14.12 -26.02
C GLN A 57 12.79 12.60 -26.01
N TYR A 58 11.80 11.86 -25.50
CA TYR A 58 11.86 10.39 -25.35
C TYR A 58 11.04 9.64 -26.41
N ARG A 59 10.30 10.35 -27.28
CA ARG A 59 9.38 9.75 -28.26
C ARG A 59 10.06 9.01 -29.40
N LYS A 60 11.29 9.39 -29.77
CA LYS A 60 11.95 8.89 -30.99
C LYS A 60 12.55 7.50 -30.88
N SER A 61 13.04 7.12 -29.70
CA SER A 61 13.69 5.84 -29.48
C SER A 61 13.42 5.36 -28.07
N ARG A 62 13.11 4.07 -27.91
CA ARG A 62 12.80 3.47 -26.61
C ARG A 62 14.04 3.35 -25.71
N THR A 63 15.23 3.34 -26.30
CA THR A 63 16.49 3.35 -25.53
C THR A 63 16.80 4.71 -24.92
N SER A 64 16.20 5.79 -25.42
CA SER A 64 16.46 7.17 -24.91
C SER A 64 16.07 7.38 -23.44
N TRP A 65 15.20 6.52 -22.90
CA TRP A 65 14.79 6.52 -21.49
C TRP A 65 15.22 5.23 -20.75
N GLY A 66 16.12 4.45 -21.35
CA GLY A 66 16.79 3.34 -20.67
C GLY A 66 15.96 2.06 -20.54
N ILE A 67 15.04 1.77 -21.47
CA ILE A 67 14.24 0.53 -21.45
C ILE A 67 15.09 -0.76 -21.37
N ASN A 68 16.30 -0.73 -21.93
CA ASN A 68 17.24 -1.85 -22.02
C ASN A 68 18.37 -1.77 -20.97
N VAL A 69 18.27 -0.89 -19.98
CA VAL A 69 19.36 -0.62 -19.03
C VAL A 69 19.74 -1.83 -18.18
N LEU A 70 18.78 -2.73 -17.93
CA LEU A 70 19.03 -3.93 -17.15
C LEU A 70 19.74 -4.98 -18.01
N GLY A 71 19.27 -5.24 -19.23
CA GLY A 71 19.80 -6.29 -20.07
C GLY A 71 19.42 -7.70 -19.58
N SER A 72 19.92 -8.70 -20.28
CA SER A 72 19.65 -10.11 -20.01
C SER A 72 20.47 -10.65 -18.83
N PHE A 73 19.91 -11.63 -18.12
CA PHE A 73 20.67 -12.51 -17.23
C PHE A 73 20.25 -13.96 -17.42
N CYS A 74 21.08 -14.88 -16.93
CA CYS A 74 20.84 -16.32 -16.99
C CYS A 74 21.04 -16.96 -15.62
N VAL A 75 20.30 -18.03 -15.35
CA VAL A 75 20.41 -18.87 -14.15
C VAL A 75 20.73 -20.30 -14.56
N GLU A 76 21.77 -20.88 -13.97
CA GLU A 76 22.07 -22.31 -14.01
C GLU A 76 21.88 -22.91 -12.62
N ILE A 77 21.13 -24.00 -12.51
CA ILE A 77 20.92 -24.74 -11.26
C ILE A 77 21.53 -26.14 -11.43
N GLU A 78 22.47 -26.49 -10.56
CA GLU A 78 23.11 -27.82 -10.54
C GLU A 78 22.55 -28.63 -9.35
N ALA A 79 22.10 -29.84 -9.62
CA ALA A 79 21.66 -30.81 -8.62
C ALA A 79 22.82 -31.64 -8.04
N SER A 80 22.55 -32.36 -6.95
CA SER A 80 23.55 -33.15 -6.21
C SER A 80 24.12 -34.33 -7.00
N ASP A 81 23.46 -34.76 -8.07
CA ASP A 81 23.94 -35.77 -9.02
C ASP A 81 24.73 -35.18 -10.20
N GLY A 82 24.90 -33.85 -10.25
CA GLY A 82 25.59 -33.12 -11.30
C GLY A 82 24.71 -32.74 -12.50
N THR A 83 23.42 -33.11 -12.50
CA THR A 83 22.47 -32.67 -13.53
C THR A 83 22.26 -31.15 -13.43
N LYS A 84 22.06 -30.48 -14.56
CA LYS A 84 21.91 -29.03 -14.63
C LYS A 84 20.64 -28.63 -15.35
N GLY A 85 20.02 -27.54 -14.92
CA GLY A 85 19.00 -26.81 -15.67
C GLY A 85 19.44 -25.38 -15.92
N PHE A 86 18.96 -24.78 -17.00
CA PHE A 86 19.36 -23.43 -17.43
C PHE A 86 18.17 -22.63 -17.96
N ALA A 87 18.10 -21.34 -17.59
CA ALA A 87 17.12 -20.41 -18.16
C ALA A 87 17.67 -18.99 -18.28
N THR A 88 17.01 -18.18 -19.11
CA THR A 88 17.32 -16.74 -19.30
C THR A 88 16.06 -15.87 -19.16
N GLY A 89 16.26 -14.59 -18.87
CA GLY A 89 15.25 -13.54 -18.83
C GLY A 89 15.91 -12.15 -18.77
N PHE A 90 15.16 -11.13 -18.41
CA PHE A 90 15.68 -9.77 -18.20
C PHE A 90 16.02 -9.51 -16.72
N GLY A 91 16.91 -8.56 -16.47
CA GLY A 91 17.17 -8.05 -15.12
C GLY A 91 18.63 -7.80 -14.78
N GLY A 92 19.55 -8.30 -15.63
CA GLY A 92 20.97 -7.93 -15.59
C GLY A 92 21.67 -8.11 -14.24
N PRO A 93 22.63 -7.23 -13.91
CA PRO A 93 23.35 -7.28 -12.64
C PRO A 93 22.44 -7.23 -11.40
N PRO A 94 21.38 -6.39 -11.34
CA PRO A 94 20.42 -6.41 -10.23
C PRO A 94 19.74 -7.77 -10.02
N ALA A 95 19.41 -8.48 -11.11
CA ALA A 95 18.85 -9.83 -11.03
C ALA A 95 19.86 -10.82 -10.44
N CYS A 96 21.10 -10.83 -10.92
CA CYS A 96 22.16 -11.67 -10.36
C CYS A 96 22.36 -11.42 -8.86
N TRP A 97 22.33 -10.14 -8.43
CA TRP A 97 22.40 -9.77 -7.02
C TRP A 97 21.21 -10.33 -6.23
N LEU A 98 19.98 -10.21 -6.73
CA LEU A 98 18.79 -10.77 -6.07
C LEU A 98 18.85 -12.29 -5.94
N VAL A 99 19.38 -12.99 -6.95
CA VAL A 99 19.60 -14.44 -6.85
C VAL A 99 20.58 -14.76 -5.73
N ALA A 100 21.79 -14.17 -5.76
CA ALA A 100 22.86 -14.48 -4.82
C ALA A 100 22.54 -14.03 -3.38
N GLU A 101 22.11 -12.78 -3.22
CA GLU A 101 21.94 -12.17 -1.90
C GLU A 101 20.57 -12.46 -1.28
N HIS A 102 19.60 -12.94 -2.06
CA HIS A 102 18.30 -13.29 -1.52
C HIS A 102 17.88 -14.71 -1.87
N PHE A 103 17.57 -15.01 -3.13
CA PHE A 103 16.79 -16.21 -3.46
C PHE A 103 17.55 -17.53 -3.31
N GLU A 104 18.88 -17.54 -3.44
CA GLU A 104 19.73 -18.74 -3.31
C GLU A 104 19.48 -19.49 -1.99
N ARG A 105 19.26 -18.76 -0.89
CA ARG A 105 19.01 -19.34 0.44
C ARG A 105 17.78 -20.25 0.50
N PHE A 106 16.82 -20.05 -0.39
CA PHE A 106 15.61 -20.86 -0.48
C PHE A 106 15.78 -22.06 -1.41
N LEU A 107 16.87 -22.11 -2.18
CA LEU A 107 17.08 -23.12 -3.22
C LEU A 107 18.05 -24.22 -2.75
N ILE A 108 19.16 -23.84 -2.12
CA ILE A 108 20.21 -24.79 -1.75
C ILE A 108 19.70 -25.85 -0.78
N GLY A 109 19.99 -27.11 -1.11
CA GLY A 109 19.59 -28.30 -0.34
C GLY A 109 18.14 -28.75 -0.55
N GLN A 110 17.34 -27.99 -1.31
CA GLN A 110 15.93 -28.33 -1.53
C GLN A 110 15.74 -29.36 -2.65
N ASP A 111 14.62 -30.08 -2.60
CA ASP A 111 14.17 -30.95 -3.68
C ASP A 111 13.59 -30.09 -4.82
N PRO A 112 14.12 -30.15 -6.06
CA PRO A 112 13.64 -29.32 -7.15
C PRO A 112 12.20 -29.66 -7.58
N ARG A 113 11.62 -30.78 -7.12
CA ARG A 113 10.22 -31.15 -7.40
C ARG A 113 9.23 -30.30 -6.60
N ASP A 114 9.66 -29.68 -5.51
CA ASP A 114 8.81 -28.88 -4.63
C ASP A 114 8.57 -27.47 -5.18
N THR A 115 8.25 -27.36 -6.48
CA THR A 115 8.17 -26.11 -7.24
C THR A 115 7.24 -25.08 -6.59
N ASN A 116 6.07 -25.51 -6.11
CA ASN A 116 5.15 -24.64 -5.38
C ASN A 116 5.75 -24.09 -4.08
N HIS A 117 6.51 -24.90 -3.35
CA HIS A 117 7.14 -24.48 -2.10
C HIS A 117 8.26 -23.48 -2.35
N LEU A 118 9.14 -23.79 -3.30
CA LEU A 118 10.24 -22.91 -3.72
C LEU A 118 9.72 -21.56 -4.23
N PHE A 119 8.70 -21.60 -5.09
CA PHE A 119 8.02 -20.39 -5.54
C PHE A 119 7.44 -19.58 -4.38
N GLU A 120 6.68 -20.20 -3.46
CA GLU A 120 6.06 -19.48 -2.35
C GLU A 120 7.09 -18.91 -1.37
N GLN A 121 8.21 -19.60 -1.12
CA GLN A 121 9.30 -19.07 -0.30
C GLN A 121 9.93 -17.83 -0.95
N MET A 122 10.28 -17.89 -2.24
CA MET A 122 10.86 -16.76 -2.95
C MET A 122 9.88 -15.59 -3.09
N TYR A 123 8.62 -15.87 -3.47
CA TYR A 123 7.60 -14.84 -3.63
C TYR A 123 7.29 -14.16 -2.28
N ARG A 124 6.97 -14.94 -1.24
CA ARG A 124 6.65 -14.38 0.09
C ARG A 124 7.86 -13.68 0.72
N GLY A 125 9.04 -14.26 0.56
CA GLY A 125 10.29 -13.67 1.04
C GLY A 125 10.57 -12.31 0.43
N SER A 126 10.08 -12.03 -0.79
CA SER A 126 10.25 -10.74 -1.46
C SER A 126 9.02 -9.81 -1.40
N MET A 127 7.91 -10.20 -0.76
CA MET A 127 6.63 -9.47 -0.84
C MET A 127 6.69 -8.00 -0.39
N PHE A 128 7.58 -7.60 0.50
CA PHE A 128 7.70 -6.21 0.94
C PHE A 128 8.30 -5.28 -0.13
N TYR A 129 8.97 -5.80 -1.16
CA TYR A 129 9.56 -5.02 -2.26
C TYR A 129 9.34 -5.60 -3.67
N GLY A 130 8.73 -6.78 -3.79
CA GLY A 130 8.78 -7.62 -4.98
C GLY A 130 7.47 -8.29 -5.36
N ARG A 131 6.33 -7.60 -5.15
CA ARG A 131 5.00 -8.12 -5.54
C ARG A 131 4.73 -8.08 -7.05
N LYS A 132 5.47 -7.23 -7.76
CA LYS A 132 5.47 -7.04 -9.23
C LYS A 132 6.89 -6.70 -9.68
N GLY A 133 7.13 -6.65 -11.00
CA GLY A 133 8.37 -6.13 -11.57
C GLY A 133 9.57 -7.06 -11.36
N LEU A 134 10.76 -6.45 -11.25
CA LEU A 134 12.04 -7.16 -11.31
C LEU A 134 12.14 -8.39 -10.37
N PRO A 135 11.77 -8.34 -9.08
CA PRO A 135 11.89 -9.53 -8.23
C PRO A 135 11.07 -10.73 -8.71
N VAL A 136 9.86 -10.51 -9.24
CA VAL A 136 9.01 -11.59 -9.80
C VAL A 136 9.57 -12.10 -11.13
N ALA A 137 10.15 -11.21 -11.95
CA ALA A 137 10.87 -11.63 -13.15
C ALA A 137 12.10 -12.50 -12.82
N VAL A 138 12.84 -12.16 -11.75
CA VAL A 138 13.95 -13.00 -11.28
C VAL A 138 13.47 -14.38 -10.83
N ILE A 139 12.39 -14.43 -10.05
CA ILE A 139 11.74 -15.69 -9.64
C ILE A 139 11.35 -16.52 -10.87
N SER A 140 10.86 -15.87 -11.92
CA SER A 140 10.48 -16.56 -13.16
C SER A 140 11.65 -17.29 -13.80
N VAL A 141 12.82 -16.66 -13.92
CA VAL A 141 14.00 -17.29 -14.51
C VAL A 141 14.54 -18.42 -13.64
N ILE A 142 14.51 -18.26 -12.31
CA ILE A 142 14.84 -19.36 -11.38
C ILE A 142 13.88 -20.53 -11.57
N ASP A 143 12.57 -20.27 -11.57
CA ASP A 143 11.53 -21.30 -11.71
C ASP A 143 11.68 -22.05 -13.05
N LEU A 144 11.91 -21.33 -14.14
CA LEU A 144 12.20 -21.93 -15.45
C LEU A 144 13.46 -22.81 -15.41
N ALA A 145 14.55 -22.38 -14.76
CA ALA A 145 15.74 -23.21 -14.60
C ALA A 145 15.48 -24.48 -13.76
N ILE A 146 14.59 -24.41 -12.76
CA ILE A 146 14.15 -25.58 -11.98
C ILE A 146 13.36 -26.55 -12.87
N TRP A 147 12.43 -26.06 -13.69
CA TRP A 147 11.67 -26.90 -14.62
C TRP A 147 12.55 -27.57 -15.68
N ASP A 148 13.55 -26.84 -16.19
CA ASP A 148 14.55 -27.39 -17.09
C ASP A 148 15.38 -28.50 -16.43
N LEU A 149 15.86 -28.25 -15.19
CA LEU A 149 16.58 -29.23 -14.38
C LEU A 149 15.75 -30.50 -14.15
N LEU A 150 14.47 -30.35 -13.78
CA LEU A 150 13.57 -31.48 -13.59
C LEU A 150 13.41 -32.31 -14.86
N GLY A 151 13.28 -31.65 -16.01
CA GLY A 151 13.19 -32.34 -17.29
C GLY A 151 14.46 -33.14 -17.61
N HIS A 152 15.63 -32.58 -17.32
CA HIS A 152 16.90 -33.31 -17.47
C HIS A 152 17.05 -34.48 -16.48
N ILE A 153 16.68 -34.31 -15.21
CA ILE A 153 16.73 -35.43 -14.23
C ILE A 153 15.79 -36.57 -14.66
N ARG A 154 14.61 -36.23 -15.18
CA ARG A 154 13.58 -37.20 -15.58
C ARG A 154 13.75 -37.72 -17.00
N GLN A 155 14.61 -37.10 -17.81
CA GLN A 155 14.72 -37.34 -19.26
C GLN A 155 13.38 -37.14 -19.98
N GLU A 156 12.62 -36.12 -19.57
CA GLU A 156 11.30 -35.77 -20.12
C GLU A 156 11.26 -34.28 -20.51
N PRO A 157 10.55 -33.93 -21.60
CA PRO A 157 10.31 -32.53 -21.93
C PRO A 157 9.32 -31.90 -20.95
N VAL A 158 9.46 -30.60 -20.65
CA VAL A 158 8.61 -29.89 -19.68
C VAL A 158 7.12 -30.01 -20.01
N TYR A 159 6.75 -29.98 -21.29
CA TYR A 159 5.34 -30.05 -21.69
C TYR A 159 4.69 -31.38 -21.30
N LYS A 160 5.45 -32.49 -21.24
CA LYS A 160 4.94 -33.78 -20.75
C LYS A 160 4.74 -33.77 -19.24
N MET A 161 5.55 -33.04 -18.50
CA MET A 161 5.48 -32.96 -17.05
C MET A 161 4.32 -32.08 -16.54
N ILE A 162 3.90 -31.08 -17.32
CA ILE A 162 2.87 -30.09 -16.90
C ILE A 162 1.46 -30.38 -17.44
N GLY A 163 1.24 -31.52 -18.11
CA GLY A 163 -0.09 -31.95 -18.57
C GLY A 163 -0.10 -32.76 -19.87
N GLY A 164 0.99 -32.74 -20.63
CA GLY A 164 1.06 -33.39 -21.94
C GLY A 164 0.38 -32.60 -23.05
N ALA A 165 0.72 -32.92 -24.30
CA ALA A 165 0.22 -32.19 -25.45
C ALA A 165 -1.28 -32.43 -25.70
N THR A 166 -2.01 -31.35 -25.98
CA THR A 166 -3.42 -31.37 -26.39
C THR A 166 -3.61 -31.18 -27.89
N ARG A 167 -2.50 -31.05 -28.63
CA ARG A 167 -2.44 -30.84 -30.08
C ARG A 167 -1.12 -31.36 -30.65
N GLU A 168 -1.10 -31.63 -31.95
CA GLU A 168 0.11 -32.08 -32.66
C GLU A 168 0.90 -30.92 -33.28
N ARG A 169 0.25 -29.77 -33.48
CA ARG A 169 0.80 -28.58 -34.14
C ARG A 169 0.51 -27.32 -33.33
N LEU A 170 1.51 -26.46 -33.18
CA LEU A 170 1.41 -25.13 -32.58
C LEU A 170 1.46 -24.06 -33.68
N ASN A 171 0.41 -23.24 -33.78
CA ASN A 171 0.34 -22.14 -34.73
C ASN A 171 0.73 -20.81 -34.09
N PHE A 172 1.31 -19.92 -34.90
CA PHE A 172 1.81 -18.62 -34.44
C PHE A 172 1.16 -17.46 -35.16
N TYR A 173 0.89 -16.38 -34.44
CA TYR A 173 0.80 -15.04 -35.02
C TYR A 173 2.13 -14.31 -34.81
N CYS A 174 2.41 -13.31 -35.63
CA CYS A 174 3.67 -12.57 -35.57
C CYS A 174 3.46 -11.13 -35.12
N THR A 175 4.25 -10.68 -34.15
CA THR A 175 4.28 -9.29 -33.69
C THR A 175 5.46 -8.58 -34.33
N GLY A 176 5.19 -7.51 -35.07
CA GLY A 176 6.21 -6.78 -35.80
C GLY A 176 5.65 -5.72 -36.77
N PRO A 177 6.55 -4.95 -37.41
CA PRO A 177 6.17 -3.81 -38.25
C PRO A 177 5.68 -4.21 -39.65
N GLU A 178 5.89 -5.46 -40.07
CA GLU A 178 5.75 -5.91 -41.47
C GLU A 178 4.71 -7.05 -41.59
N PRO A 179 3.40 -6.76 -41.50
CA PRO A 179 2.35 -7.78 -41.48
C PRO A 179 2.23 -8.55 -42.80
N ALA A 180 2.61 -7.94 -43.93
CA ALA A 180 2.66 -8.63 -45.24
C ALA A 180 3.76 -9.70 -45.27
N ALA A 181 4.91 -9.44 -44.64
CA ALA A 181 5.98 -10.44 -44.50
C ALA A 181 5.52 -11.59 -43.60
N ALA A 182 4.87 -11.28 -42.46
CA ALA A 182 4.28 -12.29 -41.58
C ALA A 182 3.29 -13.20 -42.34
N LYS A 183 2.38 -12.61 -43.14
CA LYS A 183 1.45 -13.38 -43.98
C LYS A 183 2.19 -14.27 -44.98
N ALA A 184 3.20 -13.75 -45.67
CA ALA A 184 3.99 -14.50 -46.64
C ALA A 184 4.78 -15.66 -45.99
N MET A 185 5.21 -15.48 -44.74
CA MET A 185 5.86 -16.51 -43.92
C MET A 185 4.87 -17.53 -43.33
N GLY A 186 3.57 -17.39 -43.56
CA GLY A 186 2.55 -18.39 -43.17
C GLY A 186 2.01 -18.25 -41.74
N PHE A 187 2.31 -17.17 -41.02
CA PHE A 187 1.71 -16.89 -39.71
C PHE A 187 0.18 -16.75 -39.84
N ILE A 188 -0.55 -17.10 -38.77
CA ILE A 188 -2.04 -17.08 -38.78
C ILE A 188 -2.63 -15.66 -38.63
N GLY A 189 -1.78 -14.68 -38.32
CA GLY A 189 -2.15 -13.28 -38.12
C GLY A 189 -0.90 -12.44 -37.84
N ALA A 190 -1.08 -11.12 -37.81
CA ALA A 190 -0.02 -10.18 -37.43
C ALA A 190 -0.51 -9.12 -36.44
N LYS A 191 0.34 -8.73 -35.47
CA LYS A 191 0.10 -7.64 -34.53
C LYS A 191 1.10 -6.52 -34.80
N VAL A 192 0.61 -5.33 -35.10
CA VAL A 192 1.44 -4.16 -35.44
C VAL A 192 1.53 -3.17 -34.26
N PRO A 193 2.69 -2.58 -33.98
CA PRO A 193 2.84 -1.60 -32.91
C PRO A 193 2.24 -0.25 -33.32
N LEU A 194 1.38 0.31 -32.49
CA LEU A 194 0.70 1.57 -32.75
C LEU A 194 1.69 2.75 -32.63
N PRO A 195 1.76 3.67 -33.61
CA PRO A 195 2.80 4.70 -33.63
C PRO A 195 2.51 5.97 -32.81
N TYR A 196 1.25 6.32 -32.56
CA TYR A 196 0.87 7.60 -31.92
C TYR A 196 0.01 7.39 -30.67
N GLY A 197 0.19 8.27 -29.68
CA GLY A 197 -0.50 8.20 -28.39
C GLY A 197 -1.39 9.41 -28.08
N PRO A 198 -2.03 9.44 -26.89
CA PRO A 198 -2.98 10.49 -26.51
C PRO A 198 -2.34 11.89 -26.45
N GLY A 199 -1.05 11.99 -26.13
CA GLY A 199 -0.32 13.27 -26.11
C GLY A 199 -0.20 13.96 -27.47
N GLU A 200 -0.41 13.24 -28.59
CA GLU A 200 -0.43 13.81 -29.94
C GLU A 200 -1.84 14.19 -30.42
N GLY A 201 -2.86 14.01 -29.56
CA GLY A 201 -4.23 14.48 -29.77
C GLY A 201 -4.90 13.94 -31.04
N VAL A 202 -5.81 14.75 -31.59
CA VAL A 202 -6.62 14.40 -32.78
C VAL A 202 -5.75 14.13 -34.02
N GLU A 203 -4.62 14.84 -34.17
CA GLU A 203 -3.70 14.62 -35.29
C GLU A 203 -2.97 13.29 -35.17
N GLY A 204 -2.57 12.89 -33.96
CA GLY A 204 -2.06 11.54 -33.70
C GLY A 204 -3.09 10.46 -34.02
N LEU A 205 -4.36 10.68 -33.64
CA LEU A 205 -5.46 9.75 -33.92
C LEU A 205 -5.66 9.55 -35.43
N LYS A 206 -5.71 10.63 -36.21
CA LYS A 206 -5.83 10.53 -37.68
C LYS A 206 -4.68 9.74 -38.30
N LYS A 207 -3.45 9.97 -37.84
CA LYS A 207 -2.27 9.23 -38.31
C LYS A 207 -2.30 7.75 -37.92
N ASN A 208 -2.84 7.42 -36.75
CA ASN A 208 -3.10 6.03 -36.37
C ASN A 208 -4.12 5.36 -37.31
N VAL A 209 -5.20 6.06 -37.68
CA VAL A 209 -6.19 5.55 -38.65
C VAL A 209 -5.53 5.30 -40.02
N GLU A 210 -4.75 6.25 -40.52
CA GLU A 210 -4.01 6.10 -41.78
C GLU A 210 -3.01 4.93 -41.75
N PHE A 211 -2.25 4.82 -40.65
CA PHE A 211 -1.29 3.73 -40.42
C PHE A 211 -1.97 2.36 -40.45
N LEU A 212 -3.06 2.19 -39.70
CA LEU A 212 -3.80 0.93 -39.63
C LEU A 212 -4.50 0.61 -40.97
N THR A 213 -5.00 1.62 -41.68
CA THR A 213 -5.60 1.46 -43.01
C THR A 213 -4.57 0.89 -43.99
N LYS A 214 -3.37 1.47 -44.06
CA LYS A 214 -2.29 1.00 -44.92
C LYS A 214 -1.90 -0.45 -44.61
N HIS A 215 -1.80 -0.81 -43.33
CA HIS A 215 -1.48 -2.19 -42.95
C HIS A 215 -2.59 -3.16 -43.32
N ARG A 216 -3.86 -2.80 -43.11
CA ARG A 216 -5.02 -3.59 -43.56
C ARG A 216 -5.00 -3.81 -45.07
N GLU A 217 -4.75 -2.78 -45.87
CA GLU A 217 -4.61 -2.89 -47.32
C GLU A 217 -3.49 -3.86 -47.73
N SER A 218 -2.36 -3.85 -47.01
CA SER A 218 -1.20 -4.68 -47.34
C SER A 218 -1.42 -6.19 -47.16
N VAL A 219 -2.36 -6.58 -46.28
CA VAL A 219 -2.65 -8.00 -45.98
C VAL A 219 -4.02 -8.46 -46.49
N GLY A 220 -4.86 -7.54 -46.95
CA GLY A 220 -6.23 -7.81 -47.39
C GLY A 220 -7.24 -7.93 -46.24
N PRO A 221 -8.53 -8.13 -46.56
CA PRO A 221 -9.63 -8.03 -45.59
C PRO A 221 -9.68 -9.19 -44.57
N ASP A 222 -9.23 -10.38 -44.96
CA ASP A 222 -9.48 -11.61 -44.19
C ASP A 222 -8.31 -12.04 -43.29
N PHE A 223 -7.12 -11.47 -43.48
CA PHE A 223 -5.97 -11.81 -42.65
C PHE A 223 -6.11 -11.18 -41.27
N PRO A 224 -6.06 -11.94 -40.16
CA PRO A 224 -6.16 -11.36 -38.82
C PRO A 224 -5.05 -10.32 -38.57
N LEU A 225 -5.47 -9.10 -38.27
CA LEU A 225 -4.59 -7.98 -37.96
C LEU A 225 -4.96 -7.45 -36.57
N MET A 226 -3.97 -7.27 -35.72
CA MET A 226 -4.10 -6.87 -34.32
C MET A 226 -3.23 -5.64 -34.04
N VAL A 227 -3.48 -4.97 -32.93
CA VAL A 227 -2.76 -3.74 -32.55
C VAL A 227 -2.13 -3.89 -31.18
N ASP A 228 -0.85 -3.57 -31.08
CA ASP A 228 -0.09 -3.47 -29.82
C ASP A 228 0.05 -1.99 -29.46
N CYS A 229 -0.36 -1.64 -28.24
CA CYS A 229 -0.34 -0.26 -27.74
C CYS A 229 0.70 0.01 -26.66
N TYR A 230 1.40 -1.03 -26.15
CA TYR A 230 2.46 -0.92 -25.14
C TYR A 230 2.15 0.06 -23.99
N MET A 231 1.02 -0.12 -23.29
CA MET A 231 0.56 0.67 -22.14
C MET A 231 0.37 2.18 -22.39
N SER A 232 0.29 2.61 -23.64
CA SER A 232 0.49 4.04 -23.98
C SER A 232 -0.79 4.89 -24.06
N LEU A 233 -1.96 4.27 -24.11
CA LEU A 233 -3.23 4.97 -24.31
C LEU A 233 -3.96 5.17 -22.97
N ASN A 234 -5.06 5.93 -23.04
CA ASN A 234 -6.03 6.07 -21.96
C ASN A 234 -7.42 5.64 -22.46
N VAL A 235 -8.39 5.53 -21.55
CA VAL A 235 -9.75 5.06 -21.86
C VAL A 235 -10.37 5.87 -23.01
N SER A 236 -10.38 7.20 -22.92
CA SER A 236 -11.02 8.07 -23.91
C SER A 236 -10.39 7.92 -25.31
N TYR A 237 -9.06 7.98 -25.39
CA TYR A 237 -8.36 7.84 -26.67
C TYR A 237 -8.55 6.46 -27.29
N THR A 238 -8.54 5.41 -26.46
CA THR A 238 -8.79 4.03 -26.90
C THR A 238 -10.18 3.91 -27.52
N ILE A 239 -11.23 4.43 -26.87
CA ILE A 239 -12.59 4.44 -27.41
C ILE A 239 -12.63 5.18 -28.75
N GLU A 240 -12.02 6.36 -28.85
CA GLU A 240 -12.04 7.15 -30.08
C GLU A 240 -11.32 6.46 -31.25
N VAL A 241 -10.12 5.90 -31.02
CA VAL A 241 -9.34 5.25 -32.08
C VAL A 241 -9.95 3.92 -32.51
N VAL A 242 -10.49 3.13 -31.58
CA VAL A 242 -11.22 1.89 -31.90
C VAL A 242 -12.43 2.24 -32.75
N LYS A 243 -13.24 3.22 -32.33
CA LYS A 243 -14.40 3.70 -33.10
C LYS A 243 -14.02 4.13 -34.52
N ALA A 244 -12.95 4.91 -34.65
CA ALA A 244 -12.50 5.42 -35.95
C ALA A 244 -12.00 4.31 -36.89
N THR A 245 -11.61 3.15 -36.35
CA THR A 245 -11.01 2.04 -37.10
C THR A 245 -11.90 0.79 -37.17
N GLU A 246 -13.15 0.84 -36.68
CA GLU A 246 -14.05 -0.33 -36.69
C GLU A 246 -14.22 -0.94 -38.09
N HIS A 247 -14.21 -0.10 -39.13
CA HIS A 247 -14.33 -0.51 -40.53
C HIS A 247 -13.12 -1.32 -41.05
N LEU A 248 -11.98 -1.32 -40.33
CA LEU A 248 -10.77 -2.06 -40.70
C LEU A 248 -10.79 -3.52 -40.23
N ASN A 249 -11.82 -3.96 -39.51
CA ASN A 249 -11.96 -5.35 -39.03
C ASN A 249 -10.70 -5.85 -38.29
N LEU A 250 -10.22 -5.06 -37.33
CA LEU A 250 -9.09 -5.45 -36.46
C LEU A 250 -9.56 -6.54 -35.49
N ASN A 251 -8.72 -7.55 -35.26
CA ASN A 251 -9.11 -8.73 -34.48
C ASN A 251 -9.02 -8.50 -32.97
N TRP A 252 -8.02 -7.77 -32.47
CA TRP A 252 -7.98 -7.28 -31.10
C TRP A 252 -7.06 -6.07 -30.93
N TRP A 253 -7.23 -5.39 -29.79
CA TRP A 253 -6.35 -4.35 -29.28
C TRP A 253 -5.70 -4.81 -27.98
N GLU A 254 -4.37 -4.74 -27.93
CA GLU A 254 -3.56 -5.22 -26.83
C GLU A 254 -2.95 -4.09 -26.01
N GLU A 255 -2.95 -4.28 -24.69
CA GLU A 255 -2.27 -3.45 -23.69
C GLU A 255 -2.47 -1.95 -23.93
N CYS A 256 -3.72 -1.56 -24.20
CA CYS A 256 -4.08 -0.17 -24.48
C CYS A 256 -3.78 0.76 -23.31
N LEU A 257 -4.06 0.29 -22.10
CA LEU A 257 -4.03 1.11 -20.89
C LEU A 257 -2.81 0.78 -20.03
N SER A 258 -2.53 1.65 -19.06
CA SER A 258 -1.58 1.32 -17.97
C SER A 258 -1.93 -0.03 -17.34
N PRO A 259 -0.97 -0.88 -16.96
CA PRO A 259 -1.23 -2.16 -16.28
C PRO A 259 -1.98 -1.98 -14.96
N ASP A 260 -1.87 -0.81 -14.32
CA ASP A 260 -2.61 -0.49 -13.10
C ASP A 260 -4.07 -0.05 -13.37
N ASP A 261 -4.41 0.35 -14.60
CA ASP A 261 -5.77 0.73 -15.02
C ASP A 261 -6.59 -0.48 -15.49
N THR A 262 -6.73 -1.42 -14.57
CA THR A 262 -7.54 -2.64 -14.75
C THR A 262 -9.03 -2.34 -14.89
N ASP A 263 -9.53 -1.30 -14.22
CA ASP A 263 -10.95 -0.92 -14.22
C ASP A 263 -11.32 -0.17 -15.53
N GLY A 264 -10.36 0.51 -16.17
CA GLY A 264 -10.53 1.11 -17.49
C GLY A 264 -10.87 0.11 -18.60
N PHE A 265 -10.45 -1.15 -18.48
CA PHE A 265 -10.84 -2.20 -19.42
C PHE A 265 -12.36 -2.47 -19.41
N GLU A 266 -13.04 -2.28 -18.27
CA GLU A 266 -14.51 -2.35 -18.22
C GLU A 266 -15.14 -1.25 -19.08
N GLN A 267 -14.59 -0.03 -19.02
CA GLN A 267 -15.11 1.11 -19.75
C GLN A 267 -14.95 0.95 -21.27
N ILE A 268 -13.76 0.52 -21.74
CA ILE A 268 -13.53 0.31 -23.18
C ILE A 268 -14.33 -0.89 -23.69
N LYS A 269 -14.49 -1.96 -22.89
CA LYS A 269 -15.32 -3.10 -23.27
C LYS A 269 -16.79 -2.72 -23.35
N ARG A 270 -17.28 -1.89 -22.42
CA ARG A 270 -18.65 -1.34 -22.46
C ARG A 270 -18.89 -0.48 -23.70
N ALA A 271 -17.90 0.33 -24.09
CA ALA A 271 -17.99 1.16 -25.29
C ALA A 271 -17.92 0.34 -26.60
N HIS A 272 -17.11 -0.72 -26.62
CA HIS A 272 -16.92 -1.60 -27.78
C HIS A 272 -17.13 -3.08 -27.42
N PRO A 273 -18.38 -3.52 -27.15
CA PRO A 273 -18.68 -4.84 -26.60
C PRO A 273 -18.29 -6.00 -27.53
N ARG A 274 -18.16 -5.74 -28.84
CA ARG A 274 -17.77 -6.72 -29.84
C ARG A 274 -16.27 -6.71 -30.17
N MET A 275 -15.55 -5.65 -29.77
CA MET A 275 -14.10 -5.60 -29.96
C MET A 275 -13.43 -6.47 -28.92
N LYS A 276 -12.35 -7.16 -29.32
CA LYS A 276 -11.55 -7.94 -28.38
C LYS A 276 -10.46 -7.05 -27.79
N PHE A 277 -10.31 -7.13 -26.47
CA PHE A 277 -9.24 -6.48 -25.72
C PHE A 277 -8.41 -7.51 -25.00
N THR A 278 -7.08 -7.33 -25.03
CA THR A 278 -6.11 -8.26 -24.46
C THR A 278 -5.08 -7.48 -23.65
N THR A 279 -4.52 -8.10 -22.61
CA THR A 279 -3.43 -7.53 -21.79
C THR A 279 -2.83 -8.62 -20.89
N GLY A 280 -1.76 -8.29 -20.19
CA GLY A 280 -1.21 -9.10 -19.10
C GLY A 280 0.30 -9.25 -19.11
N GLU A 281 1.00 -8.79 -20.15
CA GLU A 281 2.46 -8.96 -20.23
C GLU A 281 3.16 -8.23 -19.08
N HIS A 282 2.75 -7.00 -18.75
CA HIS A 282 3.27 -6.24 -17.60
C HIS A 282 2.46 -6.41 -16.30
N GLU A 283 1.63 -7.45 -16.19
CA GLU A 283 0.98 -7.84 -14.92
C GLU A 283 1.63 -9.10 -14.34
N TYR A 284 1.65 -9.21 -13.01
CA TYR A 284 2.49 -10.18 -12.30
C TYR A 284 1.68 -10.99 -11.29
N SER A 285 2.06 -12.26 -11.13
CA SER A 285 1.48 -13.23 -10.19
C SER A 285 -0.01 -13.50 -10.38
N ARG A 286 -0.50 -14.58 -9.77
CA ARG A 286 -1.95 -14.88 -9.73
C ARG A 286 -2.77 -13.76 -9.10
N TYR A 287 -2.20 -12.92 -8.22
CA TYR A 287 -2.96 -11.87 -7.55
C TYR A 287 -3.32 -10.70 -8.46
N GLY A 288 -2.41 -10.32 -9.37
CA GLY A 288 -2.68 -9.33 -10.40
C GLY A 288 -3.69 -9.88 -11.42
N PHE A 289 -3.42 -11.08 -11.93
CA PHE A 289 -4.30 -11.76 -12.88
C PHE A 289 -5.70 -12.05 -12.35
N ARG A 290 -5.87 -12.28 -11.04
CA ARG A 290 -7.20 -12.41 -10.42
C ARG A 290 -8.09 -11.21 -10.74
N LYS A 291 -7.55 -9.98 -10.65
CA LYS A 291 -8.34 -8.76 -10.94
C LYS A 291 -8.75 -8.69 -12.42
N LEU A 292 -7.84 -9.10 -13.33
CA LEU A 292 -8.12 -9.17 -14.76
C LEU A 292 -9.18 -10.23 -15.12
N ILE A 293 -9.19 -11.35 -14.39
CA ILE A 293 -10.11 -12.47 -14.61
C ILE A 293 -11.51 -12.17 -14.05
N GLU A 294 -11.61 -11.67 -12.82
CA GLU A 294 -12.88 -11.48 -12.09
C GLU A 294 -13.87 -10.59 -12.85
N GLY A 295 -13.37 -9.55 -13.53
CA GLY A 295 -14.20 -8.62 -14.30
C GLY A 295 -14.68 -9.14 -15.65
N ARG A 296 -14.07 -10.20 -16.21
CA ARG A 296 -14.34 -10.75 -17.56
C ARG A 296 -14.40 -9.70 -18.67
N ASN A 297 -13.61 -8.63 -18.55
CA ASN A 297 -13.57 -7.52 -19.52
C ASN A 297 -12.54 -7.74 -20.64
N LEU A 298 -11.70 -8.76 -20.50
CA LEU A 298 -10.64 -9.15 -21.43
C LEU A 298 -11.00 -10.45 -22.14
N ASP A 299 -10.64 -10.53 -23.42
CA ASP A 299 -10.95 -11.68 -24.27
C ASP A 299 -9.81 -12.70 -24.32
N ILE A 300 -8.57 -12.27 -24.07
CA ILE A 300 -7.38 -13.12 -23.96
C ILE A 300 -6.43 -12.50 -22.91
N LEU A 301 -5.88 -13.34 -22.05
CA LEU A 301 -4.83 -12.96 -21.10
C LEU A 301 -3.45 -13.33 -21.64
N GLN A 302 -2.48 -12.43 -21.53
CA GLN A 302 -1.16 -12.59 -22.15
C GLN A 302 0.01 -12.42 -21.16
N PRO A 303 0.12 -13.28 -20.12
CA PRO A 303 1.28 -13.25 -19.22
C PRO A 303 2.58 -13.56 -19.96
N ASP A 304 3.66 -12.85 -19.67
CA ASP A 304 5.00 -13.28 -20.10
C ASP A 304 5.59 -14.26 -19.08
N VAL A 305 5.93 -15.48 -19.50
CA VAL A 305 6.38 -16.54 -18.56
C VAL A 305 7.75 -16.22 -17.94
N MET A 306 8.57 -15.36 -18.57
CA MET A 306 9.83 -14.89 -17.99
C MET A 306 9.61 -13.77 -16.97
N TRP A 307 8.41 -13.21 -16.85
CA TRP A 307 8.14 -12.05 -16.00
C TRP A 307 7.13 -12.37 -14.88
N VAL A 308 6.11 -13.19 -15.16
CA VAL A 308 4.91 -13.38 -14.32
C VAL A 308 5.12 -14.16 -13.02
N GLY A 309 6.21 -14.90 -12.91
CA GLY A 309 6.53 -15.82 -11.82
C GLY A 309 6.98 -17.21 -12.29
N GLY A 310 7.23 -17.40 -13.60
CA GLY A 310 7.67 -18.67 -14.17
C GLY A 310 6.52 -19.61 -14.53
N MET A 311 6.89 -20.83 -14.91
CA MET A 311 5.93 -21.88 -15.31
C MET A 311 5.01 -22.26 -14.15
N THR A 312 5.52 -22.32 -12.92
CA THR A 312 4.74 -22.67 -11.72
C THR A 312 3.59 -21.70 -11.48
N GLU A 313 3.84 -20.39 -11.61
CA GLU A 313 2.81 -19.38 -11.38
C GLU A 313 1.87 -19.24 -12.58
N LEU A 314 2.40 -19.37 -13.81
CA LEU A 314 1.61 -19.38 -15.04
C LEU A 314 0.55 -20.50 -15.03
N LEU A 315 0.90 -21.70 -14.57
CA LEU A 315 -0.07 -22.80 -14.44
C LEU A 315 -1.22 -22.47 -13.49
N LYS A 316 -0.97 -21.74 -12.39
CA LYS A 316 -2.02 -21.30 -11.47
C LYS A 316 -2.93 -20.25 -12.11
N ILE A 317 -2.35 -19.31 -12.86
CA ILE A 317 -3.09 -18.30 -13.62
C ILE A 317 -3.98 -18.98 -14.66
N ALA A 318 -3.44 -19.93 -15.42
CA ALA A 318 -4.16 -20.70 -16.41
C ALA A 318 -5.34 -21.47 -15.80
N ALA A 319 -5.13 -22.10 -14.64
CA ALA A 319 -6.18 -22.80 -13.90
C ALA A 319 -7.31 -21.84 -13.48
N MET A 320 -6.98 -20.66 -12.94
CA MET A 320 -8.00 -19.65 -12.60
C MET A 320 -8.77 -19.15 -13.83
N ALA A 321 -8.07 -18.80 -14.91
CA ALA A 321 -8.68 -18.30 -16.15
C ALA A 321 -9.59 -19.35 -16.81
N SER A 322 -9.21 -20.63 -16.72
CA SER A 322 -9.99 -21.74 -17.27
C SER A 322 -11.40 -21.87 -16.66
N ALA A 323 -11.56 -21.51 -15.37
CA ALA A 323 -12.86 -21.51 -14.71
C ALA A 323 -13.84 -20.46 -15.29
N TYR A 324 -13.33 -19.50 -16.05
CA TYR A 324 -14.08 -18.42 -16.69
C TYR A 324 -14.10 -18.52 -18.21
N ASP A 325 -13.59 -19.61 -18.79
CA ASP A 325 -13.42 -19.82 -20.23
C ASP A 325 -12.59 -18.71 -20.91
N ILE A 326 -11.65 -18.10 -20.19
CA ILE A 326 -10.78 -17.05 -20.73
C ILE A 326 -9.49 -17.69 -21.27
N PRO A 327 -9.18 -17.56 -22.58
CA PRO A 327 -7.92 -18.00 -23.16
C PRO A 327 -6.69 -17.34 -22.51
N VAL A 328 -5.64 -18.13 -22.34
CA VAL A 328 -4.32 -17.64 -21.90
C VAL A 328 -3.32 -17.90 -23.01
N VAL A 329 -2.79 -16.84 -23.62
CA VAL A 329 -1.81 -16.92 -24.71
C VAL A 329 -0.59 -16.12 -24.27
N PRO A 330 0.48 -16.75 -23.77
CA PRO A 330 1.61 -16.02 -23.22
C PRO A 330 2.24 -15.04 -24.21
N HIS A 331 2.65 -13.87 -23.70
CA HIS A 331 3.44 -12.92 -24.45
C HIS A 331 4.82 -13.53 -24.72
N ALA A 332 5.22 -13.58 -25.99
CA ALA A 332 6.53 -14.04 -26.46
C ALA A 332 7.15 -15.23 -25.69
N SER A 333 8.30 -15.03 -25.05
CA SER A 333 9.14 -15.97 -24.27
C SER A 333 9.60 -17.27 -24.93
N GLY A 334 9.43 -17.39 -26.24
CA GLY A 334 10.00 -18.48 -27.02
C GLY A 334 9.62 -19.88 -26.49
N PRO A 335 10.54 -20.85 -26.52
CA PRO A 335 10.30 -22.24 -26.10
C PRO A 335 9.67 -22.42 -24.72
N TYR A 336 9.92 -21.50 -23.77
CA TYR A 336 9.29 -21.55 -22.45
C TYR A 336 7.76 -21.49 -22.57
N SER A 337 7.23 -20.53 -23.33
CA SER A 337 5.80 -20.39 -23.61
C SER A 337 5.28 -21.52 -24.49
N TYR A 338 6.09 -22.06 -25.40
CA TYR A 338 5.65 -23.11 -26.32
C TYR A 338 5.29 -24.39 -25.57
N HIS A 339 6.14 -24.77 -24.59
CA HIS A 339 5.88 -25.91 -23.72
C HIS A 339 4.60 -25.73 -22.91
N PHE A 340 4.28 -24.51 -22.45
CA PHE A 340 3.00 -24.23 -21.80
C PHE A 340 1.83 -24.36 -22.78
N VAL A 341 1.84 -23.60 -23.89
CA VAL A 341 0.68 -23.50 -24.80
C VAL A 341 0.25 -24.86 -25.31
N VAL A 342 1.18 -25.74 -25.70
CA VAL A 342 0.84 -27.06 -26.26
C VAL A 342 0.07 -27.96 -25.27
N THR A 343 0.10 -27.65 -23.98
CA THR A 343 -0.55 -28.45 -22.92
C THR A 343 -1.92 -27.93 -22.52
N GLN A 344 -2.23 -26.67 -22.82
CA GLN A 344 -3.48 -26.04 -22.39
C GLN A 344 -4.51 -26.03 -23.51
N PRO A 345 -5.70 -26.66 -23.35
CA PRO A 345 -6.73 -26.66 -24.40
C PRO A 345 -7.27 -25.24 -24.69
N GLN A 346 -7.30 -24.36 -23.68
CA GLN A 346 -7.72 -22.96 -23.77
C GLN A 346 -6.66 -22.02 -24.35
N SER A 347 -5.49 -22.53 -24.75
CA SER A 347 -4.40 -21.75 -25.38
C SER A 347 -4.26 -22.16 -26.86
N PRO A 348 -5.02 -21.54 -27.78
CA PRO A 348 -5.17 -22.04 -29.15
C PRO A 348 -3.97 -21.80 -30.07
N PHE A 349 -3.15 -20.80 -29.77
CA PHE A 349 -2.00 -20.37 -30.57
C PHE A 349 -0.97 -19.68 -29.66
N GLN A 350 0.16 -19.30 -30.23
CA GLN A 350 1.25 -18.61 -29.54
C GLN A 350 1.70 -17.36 -30.29
N GLU A 351 2.21 -16.39 -29.56
CA GLU A 351 2.91 -15.25 -30.13
C GLU A 351 4.34 -15.58 -30.57
N TYR A 352 4.74 -15.05 -31.72
CA TYR A 352 6.14 -14.92 -32.11
C TYR A 352 6.50 -13.44 -32.31
N LEU A 353 7.42 -12.92 -31.51
CA LEU A 353 7.96 -11.57 -31.66
C LEU A 353 9.03 -11.56 -32.76
N ALA A 354 8.89 -10.69 -33.77
CA ALA A 354 9.81 -10.63 -34.89
C ALA A 354 11.19 -10.10 -34.47
N ASN A 355 12.14 -11.01 -34.23
CA ASN A 355 13.49 -10.67 -33.77
C ASN A 355 14.44 -10.18 -34.87
N SER A 356 14.05 -10.23 -36.14
CA SER A 356 14.85 -9.61 -37.19
C SER A 356 14.75 -8.08 -37.13
N PRO A 357 15.86 -7.32 -37.29
CA PRO A 357 15.84 -5.86 -37.22
C PRO A 357 14.81 -5.16 -38.11
N ASP A 358 14.52 -5.73 -39.29
CA ASP A 358 13.54 -5.22 -40.26
C ASP A 358 12.13 -5.81 -40.09
N GLY A 359 11.95 -6.78 -39.18
CA GLY A 359 10.69 -7.50 -38.96
C GLY A 359 10.29 -8.47 -40.08
N LYS A 360 11.18 -8.83 -41.01
CA LYS A 360 10.84 -9.62 -42.21
C LYS A 360 11.26 -11.07 -42.18
N SER A 361 11.96 -11.51 -41.14
CA SER A 361 12.44 -12.90 -41.03
C SER A 361 12.28 -13.46 -39.62
N VAL A 362 12.28 -14.79 -39.54
CA VAL A 362 12.20 -15.54 -38.28
C VAL A 362 13.62 -15.83 -37.80
N LEU A 363 14.00 -15.25 -36.66
CA LEU A 363 15.25 -15.50 -35.94
C LEU A 363 14.96 -16.09 -34.54
N PRO A 364 15.93 -16.76 -33.91
CA PRO A 364 15.81 -17.20 -32.51
C PRO A 364 15.44 -16.06 -31.57
N VAL A 365 14.55 -16.35 -30.61
CA VAL A 365 14.06 -15.41 -29.59
C VAL A 365 15.20 -14.99 -28.65
N PHE A 366 16.11 -15.90 -28.33
CA PHE A 366 17.24 -15.65 -27.42
C PHE A 366 18.56 -15.42 -28.16
N GLY A 367 18.49 -15.15 -29.47
CA GLY A 367 19.65 -14.89 -30.32
C GLY A 367 20.59 -16.09 -30.44
N ASP A 368 21.87 -15.89 -30.11
CA ASP A 368 22.91 -16.90 -30.20
C ASP A 368 23.11 -17.71 -28.90
N LEU A 369 22.27 -17.50 -27.89
CA LEU A 369 22.40 -18.15 -26.58
C LEU A 369 22.25 -19.68 -26.68
N PHE A 370 21.38 -20.17 -27.55
CA PHE A 370 21.11 -21.60 -27.74
C PHE A 370 21.39 -22.05 -29.17
N LEU A 371 21.96 -23.26 -29.33
CA LEU A 371 22.33 -23.81 -30.64
C LEU A 371 21.14 -24.33 -31.45
N ASN A 372 20.04 -24.66 -30.77
CA ASN A 372 18.93 -25.42 -31.32
C ASN A 372 17.56 -24.85 -30.93
N GLU A 373 17.46 -23.53 -30.72
CA GLU A 373 16.19 -22.90 -30.37
C GLU A 373 15.14 -23.16 -31.47
N PRO A 374 13.99 -23.78 -31.14
CA PRO A 374 12.97 -24.06 -32.13
C PRO A 374 12.27 -22.78 -32.56
N VAL A 375 12.26 -22.52 -33.86
CA VAL A 375 11.62 -21.34 -34.46
C VAL A 375 10.53 -21.75 -35.46
N PRO A 376 9.41 -21.02 -35.53
CA PRO A 376 8.31 -21.39 -36.41
C PRO A 376 8.74 -21.40 -37.88
N THR A 377 8.37 -22.46 -38.58
CA THR A 377 8.57 -22.58 -40.03
C THR A 377 7.20 -22.60 -40.69
N LYS A 378 6.96 -21.71 -41.67
CA LYS A 378 5.63 -21.54 -42.29
C LYS A 378 4.54 -21.15 -41.26
N GLY A 379 4.91 -20.40 -40.22
CA GLY A 379 4.00 -19.93 -39.16
C GLY A 379 3.56 -21.00 -38.15
N TYR A 380 4.19 -22.17 -38.12
CA TYR A 380 3.88 -23.23 -37.15
C TYR A 380 5.11 -24.02 -36.68
N LEU A 381 4.93 -24.79 -35.62
CA LEU A 381 5.84 -25.83 -35.15
C LEU A 381 5.08 -27.14 -34.97
N ASP A 382 5.71 -28.25 -35.34
CA ASP A 382 5.26 -29.58 -34.90
C ASP A 382 5.65 -29.78 -33.44
N VAL A 383 4.73 -30.26 -32.60
CA VAL A 383 4.95 -30.39 -31.15
C VAL A 383 6.11 -31.34 -30.82
N LYS A 384 6.39 -32.32 -31.71
CA LYS A 384 7.54 -33.23 -31.58
C LYS A 384 8.89 -32.53 -31.54
N THR A 385 8.98 -31.31 -32.06
CA THR A 385 10.21 -30.49 -31.97
C THR A 385 10.55 -30.15 -30.51
N LEU A 386 9.59 -30.25 -29.60
CA LEU A 386 9.73 -29.98 -28.16
C LEU A 386 10.01 -31.26 -27.33
N ASP A 387 10.30 -32.41 -27.95
CA ASP A 387 10.41 -33.70 -27.26
C ASP A 387 11.72 -33.90 -26.47
N LEU A 388 12.69 -33.01 -26.62
CA LEU A 388 13.96 -33.08 -25.89
C LEU A 388 13.77 -32.78 -24.39
N PRO A 389 14.54 -33.41 -23.49
CA PRO A 389 14.45 -33.17 -22.05
C PRO A 389 14.56 -31.69 -21.65
N GLY A 390 13.85 -31.31 -20.60
CA GLY A 390 13.79 -29.90 -20.16
C GLY A 390 12.97 -29.06 -21.13
N PHE A 391 13.43 -27.83 -21.40
CA PHE A 391 12.92 -27.03 -22.53
C PHE A 391 13.57 -27.40 -23.86
N GLY A 392 14.42 -28.43 -23.89
CA GLY A 392 15.06 -28.92 -25.10
C GLY A 392 16.15 -28.01 -25.66
N LEU A 393 16.61 -27.04 -24.87
CA LEU A 393 17.57 -26.02 -25.27
C LEU A 393 19.01 -26.42 -24.94
N VAL A 394 19.89 -26.34 -25.92
CA VAL A 394 21.33 -26.63 -25.78
C VAL A 394 22.08 -25.31 -25.77
N LEU A 395 22.68 -24.99 -24.62
CA LEU A 395 23.48 -23.78 -24.44
C LEU A 395 24.64 -23.74 -25.45
N ASN A 396 24.79 -22.60 -26.13
CA ASN A 396 25.93 -22.37 -27.00
C ASN A 396 27.18 -22.12 -26.14
N PRO A 397 28.24 -22.95 -26.24
CA PRO A 397 29.47 -22.77 -25.45
C PRO A 397 30.18 -21.44 -25.77
N ASN A 398 29.83 -20.79 -26.89
CA ASN A 398 30.36 -19.50 -27.31
C ASN A 398 29.45 -18.31 -26.99
N ALA A 399 28.33 -18.48 -26.27
CA ALA A 399 27.32 -17.44 -25.98
C ALA A 399 27.82 -16.23 -25.14
N GLY A 400 29.12 -16.10 -24.92
CA GLY A 400 29.70 -14.94 -24.22
C GLY A 400 29.16 -14.77 -22.80
N LEU A 401 28.94 -15.86 -22.05
CA LEU A 401 28.45 -15.76 -20.67
C LEU A 401 29.54 -15.25 -19.73
N ILE A 402 29.21 -14.20 -18.97
CA ILE A 402 30.05 -13.61 -17.95
C ILE A 402 29.53 -14.04 -16.59
N ASP A 403 30.35 -14.80 -15.85
CA ASP A 403 30.02 -15.21 -14.47
C ASP A 403 29.82 -13.98 -13.57
N ALA A 404 28.62 -13.84 -13.01
CA ALA A 404 28.23 -12.67 -12.25
C ALA A 404 28.94 -12.57 -10.89
N SER A 405 29.50 -13.67 -10.35
CA SER A 405 30.26 -13.64 -9.10
C SER A 405 31.44 -12.67 -9.15
N ARG A 406 32.03 -12.48 -10.35
CA ARG A 406 33.13 -11.53 -10.59
C ARG A 406 32.71 -10.06 -10.48
N ILE A 407 31.41 -9.79 -10.60
CA ILE A 407 30.82 -8.44 -10.56
C ILE A 407 30.28 -8.15 -9.17
N LEU A 408 29.63 -9.14 -8.54
CA LEU A 408 29.07 -9.02 -7.19
C LEU A 408 30.16 -8.97 -6.11
N ASN A 409 31.32 -9.58 -6.37
CA ASN A 409 32.47 -9.59 -5.45
C ASN A 409 33.75 -9.26 -6.24
N PRO A 410 34.01 -7.98 -6.56
CA PRO A 410 35.18 -7.63 -7.36
C PRO A 410 36.45 -8.01 -6.58
N ALA A 411 37.28 -8.88 -7.17
CA ALA A 411 38.62 -9.14 -6.65
C ALA A 411 39.33 -7.78 -6.49
N PRO A 412 40.14 -7.57 -5.43
CA PRO A 412 40.86 -6.31 -5.25
C PRO A 412 41.65 -6.03 -6.51
N VAL A 413 41.26 -4.97 -7.20
CA VAL A 413 41.97 -4.46 -8.37
C VAL A 413 43.40 -4.24 -7.90
N LYS A 414 44.39 -4.85 -8.60
CA LYS A 414 45.80 -4.51 -8.37
C LYS A 414 45.88 -2.99 -8.30
N SER A 415 46.39 -2.47 -7.19
CA SER A 415 46.52 -1.04 -6.94
C SER A 415 47.01 -0.35 -8.20
N LEU A 416 46.26 0.64 -8.67
CA LEU A 416 46.72 1.54 -9.73
C LEU A 416 48.12 2.00 -9.33
N LYS A 417 49.09 1.77 -10.22
CA LYS A 417 50.45 2.28 -10.05
C LYS A 417 50.37 3.77 -9.67
N SER A 418 51.16 4.18 -8.68
CA SER A 418 51.11 5.55 -8.17
C SER A 418 51.32 6.56 -9.30
N ILE A 419 50.81 7.78 -9.14
CA ILE A 419 51.06 8.87 -10.08
C ILE A 419 52.58 9.08 -10.25
N GLU A 420 53.39 8.82 -9.21
CA GLU A 420 54.86 8.85 -9.25
C GLU A 420 55.45 7.73 -10.13
N GLU A 421 54.89 6.52 -10.09
CA GLU A 421 55.23 5.41 -10.99
C GLU A 421 54.76 5.67 -12.45
N GLN A 422 53.77 6.55 -12.65
CA GLN A 422 53.29 6.96 -13.97
C GLN A 422 53.99 8.23 -14.51
N GLN A 423 54.53 9.09 -13.63
CA GLN A 423 55.23 10.34 -13.97
C GLN A 423 56.74 10.16 -14.14
N ALA A 424 57.35 9.12 -13.54
CA ALA A 424 58.74 8.75 -13.82
C ALA A 424 58.98 8.35 -15.30
N GLU A 425 57.93 7.98 -16.03
CA GLU A 425 57.97 7.67 -17.48
C GLU A 425 57.59 8.86 -18.38
N LYS A 426 57.12 9.99 -17.84
CA LYS A 426 56.59 11.10 -18.66
C LYS A 426 56.90 12.49 -18.08
N GLY A 427 58.09 13.02 -18.39
CA GLY A 427 58.22 14.43 -18.79
C GLY A 427 59.23 15.27 -18.02
N GLU A 428 60.42 15.45 -18.63
CA GLU A 428 61.22 16.65 -18.46
C GLU A 428 60.42 17.93 -18.78
N VAL A 429 60.94 19.04 -18.24
CA VAL A 429 60.90 20.43 -18.74
C VAL A 429 60.00 21.43 -17.97
N ASN A 430 60.67 22.06 -16.99
CA ASN A 430 60.77 23.50 -16.65
C ASN A 430 59.58 24.33 -16.15
N GLY A 431 59.75 24.86 -14.92
CA GLY A 431 59.06 26.03 -14.33
C GLY A 431 59.62 27.39 -14.84
N PRO A 432 59.50 28.54 -14.10
CA PRO A 432 59.45 28.66 -12.63
C PRO A 432 58.52 29.75 -11.98
N LEU A 433 58.22 29.50 -10.68
CA LEU A 433 58.20 30.38 -9.46
C LEU A 433 57.51 31.76 -9.46
N ILE A 434 56.76 32.13 -8.40
CA ILE A 434 57.30 32.82 -7.20
C ILE A 434 56.36 32.79 -5.96
N LEU A 435 56.97 32.39 -4.84
CA LEU A 435 56.86 32.74 -3.40
C LEU A 435 55.58 32.60 -2.50
N SER A 436 55.70 31.59 -1.62
CA SER A 436 55.36 31.45 -0.17
C SER A 436 56.01 32.56 0.72
N PRO A 437 55.75 32.76 2.05
CA PRO A 437 55.43 31.71 3.03
C PRO A 437 54.63 32.01 4.34
N LEU A 438 54.04 30.96 4.94
CA LEU A 438 54.30 30.43 6.31
C LEU A 438 53.10 29.63 6.91
N LEU A 439 53.45 28.46 7.47
CA LEU A 439 52.70 27.34 8.09
C LEU A 439 52.44 27.55 9.61
N PRO A 440 51.92 26.58 10.41
CA PRO A 440 50.99 25.44 10.19
C PRO A 440 49.91 25.27 11.31
N ARG A 441 48.93 24.35 11.13
CA ARG A 441 48.67 23.23 12.09
C ARG A 441 47.62 22.24 11.58
N GLN A 442 47.99 20.95 11.69
CA GLN A 442 47.20 19.75 11.40
C GLN A 442 45.99 19.59 12.32
N ARG A 443 44.87 19.09 11.77
CA ARG A 443 43.89 18.26 12.48
C ARG A 443 43.56 17.04 11.60
N THR A 444 43.61 15.88 12.22
CA THR A 444 43.50 14.53 11.66
C THR A 444 42.07 14.18 11.22
N MET A 445 41.97 13.32 10.19
CA MET A 445 40.74 12.80 9.58
C MET A 445 39.79 12.06 10.55
N GLU A 446 40.28 11.62 11.71
CA GLU A 446 39.44 10.95 12.73
C GLU A 446 38.45 11.91 13.39
N ALA A 447 38.81 13.18 13.60
CA ALA A 447 37.90 14.17 14.18
C ALA A 447 36.71 14.50 13.25
N VAL A 448 36.88 14.30 11.94
CA VAL A 448 35.81 14.53 10.95
C VAL A 448 34.83 13.36 10.92
N LYS A 449 35.32 12.12 11.09
CA LYS A 449 34.47 10.91 11.14
C LYS A 449 33.58 10.89 12.39
N ASP A 450 34.12 11.25 13.54
CA ASP A 450 33.33 11.26 14.79
C ASP A 450 32.31 12.40 14.81
N THR A 451 32.61 13.53 14.17
CA THR A 451 31.65 14.64 14.03
C THR A 451 30.52 14.29 13.05
N ILE A 452 30.80 13.53 12.00
CA ILE A 452 29.78 13.06 11.04
C ILE A 452 28.89 11.97 11.66
N ASN A 453 29.47 11.02 12.40
CA ASN A 453 28.70 9.98 13.08
C ASN A 453 27.85 10.57 14.22
N SER A 454 28.38 11.53 14.98
CA SER A 454 27.63 12.26 16.02
C SER A 454 26.50 13.14 15.44
N ALA A 455 26.68 13.67 14.22
CA ALA A 455 25.65 14.45 13.53
C ALA A 455 24.55 13.54 12.93
N LEU A 456 24.89 12.34 12.48
CA LEU A 456 23.94 11.34 11.99
C LEU A 456 23.11 10.71 13.11
N GLU A 457 23.67 10.54 14.31
CA GLU A 457 22.90 10.12 15.50
C GLU A 457 21.96 11.20 16.05
N LYS A 458 22.23 12.49 15.76
CA LYS A 458 21.43 13.63 16.25
C LYS A 458 20.37 14.12 15.26
N LEU A 459 20.43 13.70 13.99
CA LEU A 459 19.45 14.03 12.97
C LEU A 459 18.54 12.82 12.73
N ASN A 460 17.44 12.73 13.48
CA ASN A 460 16.32 11.80 13.26
C ASN A 460 15.65 12.06 11.90
N ILE A 461 16.29 11.64 10.80
CA ILE A 461 15.72 11.61 9.45
C ILE A 461 15.79 10.17 8.95
N THR A 462 14.99 9.31 9.56
CA THR A 462 14.49 8.07 8.95
C THR A 462 13.06 7.88 9.43
N GLY A 463 12.10 8.14 8.55
CA GLY A 463 10.69 7.88 8.78
C GLY A 463 10.08 7.39 7.48
N GLY A 464 9.67 6.12 7.45
CA GLY A 464 8.82 5.57 6.39
C GLY A 464 9.40 4.45 5.52
N ALA A 465 10.06 3.44 6.10
CA ALA A 465 10.16 2.11 5.51
C ALA A 465 10.45 1.07 6.61
N SER A 466 9.42 0.36 7.09
CA SER A 466 9.64 -0.89 7.81
C SER A 466 10.10 -1.93 6.78
N HIS A 467 11.41 -2.18 6.75
CA HIS A 467 12.03 -3.30 6.06
C HIS A 467 11.44 -4.63 6.57
N GLU A 468 10.94 -5.51 5.71
CA GLU A 468 10.83 -6.93 6.07
C GLU A 468 12.07 -7.65 5.54
N ALA A 469 13.22 -7.47 6.19
CA ALA A 469 14.34 -8.37 5.97
C ALA A 469 13.89 -9.85 6.10
N ALA A 470 14.42 -10.76 5.28
CA ALA A 470 14.24 -12.20 5.51
C ALA A 470 14.54 -12.49 6.98
N ALA A 471 13.56 -13.01 7.73
CA ALA A 471 13.61 -13.11 9.18
C ALA A 471 14.82 -13.97 9.60
N LYS A 472 15.94 -13.29 9.84
CA LYS A 472 17.21 -13.89 10.24
C LYS A 472 16.97 -14.47 11.62
N GLU A 473 17.28 -15.76 11.81
CA GLU A 473 17.23 -16.33 13.15
C GLU A 473 18.14 -15.49 14.05
N PRO A 474 17.62 -14.89 15.14
CA PRO A 474 18.46 -14.15 16.08
C PRO A 474 19.55 -15.09 16.59
N SER A 475 20.76 -14.58 16.72
CA SER A 475 21.86 -15.38 17.23
C SER A 475 21.54 -15.91 18.63
N GLU A 476 22.10 -17.07 18.97
CA GLU A 476 21.88 -17.68 20.28
C GLU A 476 22.23 -16.71 21.43
N GLN A 477 23.24 -15.86 21.23
CA GLN A 477 23.59 -14.80 22.17
C GLN A 477 22.48 -13.74 22.30
N GLU A 478 21.96 -13.22 21.19
CA GLU A 478 20.86 -12.23 21.19
C GLU A 478 19.60 -12.78 21.87
N VAL A 479 19.26 -14.05 21.60
CA VAL A 479 18.13 -14.73 22.22
C VAL A 479 18.36 -14.90 23.72
N ASN A 480 19.54 -15.34 24.14
CA ASN A 480 19.87 -15.51 25.55
C ASN A 480 19.86 -14.17 26.30
N ASP A 481 20.33 -13.09 25.68
CA ASP A 481 20.28 -11.74 26.25
C ASP A 481 18.84 -11.27 26.43
N LEU A 482 17.97 -11.47 25.41
CA LEU A 482 16.56 -11.13 25.50
C LEU A 482 15.82 -11.98 26.53
N LYS A 483 16.06 -13.29 26.55
CA LYS A 483 15.51 -14.23 27.53
C LYS A 483 15.91 -13.84 28.95
N SER A 484 17.17 -13.45 29.17
CA SER A 484 17.65 -12.97 30.46
C SER A 484 16.94 -11.68 30.91
N LYS A 485 16.64 -10.75 29.99
CA LYS A 485 15.86 -9.53 30.33
C LYS A 485 14.45 -9.89 30.77
N TYR A 486 13.77 -10.76 30.03
CA TYR A 486 12.42 -11.19 30.38
C TYR A 486 12.38 -12.02 31.67
N GLU A 487 13.37 -12.89 31.91
CA GLU A 487 13.48 -13.65 33.15
C GLU A 487 13.74 -12.76 34.37
N LYS A 488 14.61 -11.74 34.26
CA LYS A 488 14.81 -10.75 35.33
C LYS A 488 13.55 -9.95 35.65
N ALA A 489 12.71 -9.72 34.64
CA ALA A 489 11.42 -9.09 34.79
C ALA A 489 10.31 -10.07 35.22
N GLY A 490 10.60 -11.35 35.45
CA GLY A 490 9.58 -12.35 35.77
C GLY A 490 8.56 -12.54 34.66
N GLN A 491 8.99 -12.49 33.40
CA GLN A 491 8.18 -12.69 32.19
C GLN A 491 8.74 -13.82 31.31
N GLU A 492 9.49 -14.75 31.89
CA GLU A 492 10.14 -15.88 31.20
C GLU A 492 9.16 -16.80 30.45
N GLN A 493 7.90 -16.84 30.87
CA GLN A 493 6.87 -17.70 30.26
C GLN A 493 6.62 -17.39 28.78
N VAL A 494 6.95 -16.18 28.29
CA VAL A 494 6.79 -15.83 26.86
C VAL A 494 7.71 -16.66 25.96
N PHE A 495 8.76 -17.28 26.52
CA PHE A 495 9.68 -18.18 25.81
C PHE A 495 9.35 -19.66 25.99
N ALA A 496 8.22 -20.03 26.63
CA ALA A 496 7.87 -21.42 26.98
C ALA A 496 7.89 -22.39 25.78
N PHE A 497 7.66 -21.89 24.56
CA PHE A 497 7.62 -22.69 23.35
C PHE A 497 8.78 -22.42 22.39
N TYR A 498 9.71 -21.50 22.71
CA TYR A 498 10.69 -20.95 21.76
C TYR A 498 11.50 -22.04 21.04
N ASP A 499 11.96 -23.06 21.77
CA ASP A 499 12.76 -24.16 21.23
C ASP A 499 11.98 -25.07 20.27
N LYS A 500 10.65 -25.03 20.32
CA LYS A 500 9.73 -25.82 19.48
C LYS A 500 9.20 -25.02 18.28
N LEU A 501 9.57 -23.75 18.15
CA LEU A 501 9.13 -22.87 17.06
C LEU A 501 9.99 -23.07 15.81
N SER A 502 9.39 -22.86 14.64
CA SER A 502 10.14 -22.74 13.39
C SER A 502 11.03 -21.49 13.39
N THR A 503 12.06 -21.43 12.54
CA THR A 503 12.96 -20.27 12.45
C THR A 503 12.22 -18.95 12.18
N ALA A 504 11.21 -18.97 11.30
CA ALA A 504 10.39 -17.78 11.02
C ALA A 504 9.59 -17.33 12.25
N GLU A 505 9.02 -18.28 13.00
CA GLU A 505 8.28 -18.01 14.23
C GLU A 505 9.19 -17.50 15.35
N LYS A 506 10.41 -18.04 15.46
CA LYS A 506 11.44 -17.56 16.40
C LYS A 506 11.83 -16.13 16.12
N ALA A 507 12.07 -15.80 14.85
CA ALA A 507 12.45 -14.46 14.43
C ALA A 507 11.30 -13.46 14.65
N ALA A 508 10.06 -13.82 14.29
CA ALA A 508 8.88 -12.99 14.52
C ALA A 508 8.62 -12.75 16.02
N LEU A 509 8.70 -13.80 16.85
CA LEU A 509 8.55 -13.66 18.31
C LEU A 509 9.68 -12.83 18.91
N PHE A 510 10.93 -13.04 18.46
CA PHE A 510 12.08 -12.26 18.92
C PHE A 510 11.95 -10.78 18.58
N GLU A 511 11.57 -10.45 17.34
CA GLU A 511 11.34 -9.07 16.92
C GLU A 511 10.22 -8.42 17.74
N GLN A 512 9.10 -9.13 17.90
CA GLN A 512 7.98 -8.65 18.69
C GLN A 512 8.38 -8.39 20.15
N LEU A 513 9.09 -9.33 20.79
CA LEU A 513 9.55 -9.19 22.18
C LEU A 513 10.64 -8.14 22.35
N SER A 514 11.48 -7.91 21.33
CA SER A 514 12.52 -6.86 21.34
C SER A 514 11.94 -5.45 21.36
N ASN A 515 10.73 -5.28 20.82
CA ASN A 515 10.02 -4.00 20.81
C ASN A 515 9.36 -3.67 22.15
N PHE A 516 9.27 -4.62 23.08
CA PHE A 516 8.76 -4.38 24.43
C PHE A 516 9.90 -4.29 25.45
N LYS A 517 9.72 -3.41 26.44
CA LYS A 517 10.60 -3.28 27.61
C LYS A 517 9.89 -3.93 28.80
N PRO A 518 10.19 -5.19 29.16
CA PRO A 518 9.40 -5.92 30.15
C PRO A 518 9.41 -5.26 31.53
N GLU A 519 10.47 -4.54 31.90
CA GLU A 519 10.53 -3.76 33.14
C GLU A 519 9.53 -2.60 33.12
N TYR A 520 9.40 -1.90 32.00
CA TYR A 520 8.41 -0.84 31.81
C TYR A 520 6.99 -1.41 31.81
N ILE A 521 6.77 -2.55 31.15
CA ILE A 521 5.46 -3.24 31.17
C ILE A 521 5.05 -3.59 32.60
N ASN A 522 5.98 -4.11 33.40
CA ASN A 522 5.72 -4.38 34.82
C ASN A 522 5.43 -3.10 35.60
N GLU A 523 6.20 -2.02 35.38
CA GLU A 523 6.00 -0.74 36.05
C GLU A 523 4.60 -0.17 35.80
N ILE A 524 4.16 -0.13 34.53
CA ILE A 524 2.83 0.40 34.18
C ILE A 524 1.71 -0.55 34.62
N THR A 525 1.94 -1.86 34.59
CA THR A 525 0.98 -2.86 35.08
C THR A 525 0.77 -2.74 36.57
N GLU A 526 1.85 -2.62 37.34
CA GLU A 526 1.81 -2.47 38.79
C GLU A 526 1.12 -1.17 39.18
N ARG A 527 1.47 -0.06 38.51
CA ARG A 527 0.79 1.23 38.72
C ARG A 527 -0.70 1.17 38.42
N ALA A 528 -1.10 0.41 37.40
CA ALA A 528 -2.49 0.32 36.97
C ALA A 528 -3.32 -0.65 37.85
N LEU A 529 -2.75 -1.75 38.31
CA LEU A 529 -3.40 -2.73 39.19
C LEU A 529 -3.39 -2.31 40.67
N HIS A 530 -2.32 -1.63 41.09
CA HIS A 530 -2.10 -1.15 42.45
C HIS A 530 -1.81 0.35 42.45
N PRO A 531 -2.77 1.19 42.01
CA PRO A 531 -2.58 2.64 42.05
C PRO A 531 -2.29 3.08 43.49
N ALA A 532 -1.30 3.97 43.65
CA ALA A 532 -0.96 4.52 44.96
C ALA A 532 -2.22 5.14 45.58
N LYS A 533 -2.57 4.72 46.81
CA LYS A 533 -3.64 5.39 47.56
C LYS A 533 -3.23 6.84 47.73
N SER A 534 -4.06 7.78 47.29
CA SER A 534 -3.81 9.20 47.53
C SER A 534 -3.73 9.44 49.04
N ASP A 535 -2.67 10.10 49.50
CA ASP A 535 -2.50 10.50 50.91
C ASP A 535 -3.56 11.53 51.37
N SER A 536 -4.41 12.03 50.47
CA SER A 536 -5.55 12.89 50.78
C SER A 536 -6.75 12.06 51.26
N THR A 537 -7.14 12.27 52.51
CA THR A 537 -8.40 11.77 53.10
C THR A 537 -9.63 12.62 52.72
N GLU A 538 -9.45 13.67 51.92
CA GLU A 538 -10.53 14.54 51.42
C GLU A 538 -11.04 14.06 50.05
N ALA A 539 -12.36 14.10 49.86
CA ALA A 539 -13.00 13.75 48.59
C ALA A 539 -12.61 14.75 47.48
N ASP A 540 -12.48 14.27 46.25
CA ASP A 540 -12.16 15.10 45.09
C ASP A 540 -13.17 16.26 44.96
N LYS A 541 -12.66 17.49 44.85
CA LYS A 541 -13.51 18.68 44.68
C LYS A 541 -13.82 18.87 43.20
N LEU A 542 -15.09 18.70 42.83
CA LEU A 542 -15.60 18.87 41.47
C LEU A 542 -16.30 20.22 41.29
N GLU A 543 -15.88 20.98 40.29
CA GLU A 543 -16.46 22.28 39.93
C GLU A 543 -16.63 22.38 38.40
N PRO A 544 -17.64 23.08 37.87
CA PRO A 544 -17.67 23.41 36.45
C PRO A 544 -16.45 24.25 36.06
N LEU A 545 -16.05 24.20 34.79
CA LEU A 545 -15.01 25.10 34.29
C LEU A 545 -15.43 26.58 34.45
N PRO A 546 -14.47 27.50 34.68
CA PRO A 546 -14.77 28.91 34.83
C PRO A 546 -15.39 29.50 33.55
N GLN A 547 -16.23 30.54 33.71
CA GLN A 547 -16.91 31.18 32.58
C GLN A 547 -15.91 31.72 31.54
N ASP A 548 -14.76 32.21 31.98
CA ASP A 548 -13.75 32.78 31.08
C ASP A 548 -13.07 31.73 30.18
N ALA A 549 -13.09 30.46 30.60
CA ALA A 549 -12.58 29.31 29.85
C ALA A 549 -13.66 28.60 29.02
N THR A 550 -14.94 29.00 29.15
CA THR A 550 -16.06 28.34 28.47
C THR A 550 -16.75 29.26 27.46
N SER A 551 -17.27 28.67 26.39
CA SER A 551 -18.16 29.33 25.44
C SER A 551 -19.19 28.33 24.93
N SER A 552 -20.27 28.81 24.32
CA SER A 552 -21.32 27.97 23.75
C SER A 552 -21.81 28.55 22.44
N VAL A 553 -21.97 27.70 21.42
CA VAL A 553 -22.62 28.09 20.15
C VAL A 553 -24.11 28.36 20.35
N LEU A 554 -24.70 27.87 21.44
CA LEU A 554 -26.10 28.11 21.78
C LEU A 554 -26.30 29.48 22.46
N ASP A 555 -25.35 29.86 23.30
CA ASP A 555 -25.51 31.00 24.22
C ASP A 555 -24.67 32.23 23.81
N SER A 556 -23.71 32.08 22.90
CA SER A 556 -22.87 33.20 22.42
C SER A 556 -23.59 34.05 21.37
N SER A 557 -23.25 35.34 21.31
CA SER A 557 -23.76 36.23 20.27
C SER A 557 -23.27 35.82 18.87
N GLN A 558 -24.13 36.03 17.86
CA GLN A 558 -23.78 35.76 16.46
C GLN A 558 -22.50 36.50 16.03
N GLU A 559 -22.31 37.74 16.48
CA GLU A 559 -21.09 38.53 16.22
C GLU A 559 -19.80 37.82 16.68
N ASN A 560 -19.83 37.17 17.85
CA ASN A 560 -18.67 36.42 18.34
C ASN A 560 -18.43 35.16 17.51
N LEU A 561 -19.50 34.45 17.12
CA LEU A 561 -19.42 33.26 16.28
C LEU A 561 -18.86 33.60 14.90
N ASP A 562 -19.35 34.68 14.28
CA ASP A 562 -18.86 35.17 13.00
C ASP A 562 -17.39 35.57 13.12
N ARG A 563 -17.01 36.32 14.15
CA ARG A 563 -15.60 36.70 14.37
C ARG A 563 -14.69 35.49 14.49
N TRP A 564 -15.08 34.45 15.24
CA TRP A 564 -14.28 33.24 15.37
C TRP A 564 -14.25 32.43 14.07
N TYR A 565 -15.37 32.33 13.37
CA TYR A 565 -15.45 31.68 12.05
C TYR A 565 -14.49 32.34 11.06
N GLU A 566 -14.55 33.67 10.95
CA GLU A 566 -13.71 34.45 10.05
C GLU A 566 -12.23 34.29 10.40
N SER A 567 -11.88 34.40 11.68
CA SER A 567 -10.50 34.19 12.15
C SER A 567 -10.00 32.77 11.91
N GLY A 568 -10.85 31.76 12.08
CA GLY A 568 -10.50 30.37 11.77
C GLY A 568 -10.23 30.16 10.28
N LEU A 569 -11.04 30.76 9.40
CA LEU A 569 -10.79 30.72 7.95
C LEU A 569 -9.49 31.43 7.57
N ASP A 570 -9.14 32.53 8.24
CA ASP A 570 -7.87 33.23 8.02
C ASP A 570 -6.69 32.27 8.34
N LEU A 571 -6.73 31.59 9.48
CA LEU A 571 -5.69 30.63 9.89
C LEU A 571 -5.57 29.44 8.93
N ILE A 572 -6.70 28.95 8.40
CA ILE A 572 -6.72 27.92 7.35
C ILE A 572 -6.07 28.45 6.07
N ALA A 573 -6.43 29.66 5.63
CA ALA A 573 -5.86 30.28 4.42
C ALA A 573 -4.35 30.53 4.54
N GLU A 574 -3.85 30.75 5.75
CA GLU A 574 -2.42 30.86 6.07
C GLU A 574 -1.66 29.52 6.03
N ASN A 575 -2.36 28.39 5.82
CA ASN A 575 -1.80 27.03 5.88
C ASN A 575 -1.20 26.68 7.25
N THR A 576 -1.74 27.26 8.34
CA THR A 576 -1.27 27.02 9.71
C THR A 576 -2.13 26.01 10.48
N VAL A 577 -3.17 25.46 9.85
CA VAL A 577 -4.11 24.50 10.44
C VAL A 577 -3.82 23.10 9.91
N ALA A 578 -3.81 22.12 10.81
CA ALA A 578 -3.81 20.71 10.48
C ALA A 578 -4.88 19.93 11.26
N VAL A 579 -5.11 18.71 10.82
CA VAL A 579 -6.11 17.81 11.41
C VAL A 579 -5.46 16.48 11.78
N VAL A 580 -5.79 15.96 12.95
CA VAL A 580 -5.39 14.63 13.42
C VAL A 580 -6.64 13.76 13.62
N LEU A 581 -6.74 12.67 12.86
CA LEU A 581 -7.84 11.73 12.96
C LEU A 581 -7.43 10.50 13.77
N MET A 582 -8.17 10.20 14.84
CA MET A 582 -8.02 8.97 15.60
C MET A 582 -8.88 7.85 14.98
N ALA A 583 -8.26 7.00 14.17
CA ALA A 583 -8.89 5.91 13.41
C ALA A 583 -8.30 4.51 13.72
N GLY A 584 -7.66 4.33 14.88
CA GLY A 584 -7.06 3.04 15.30
C GLY A 584 -8.07 1.91 15.61
N GLY A 585 -9.36 2.22 15.73
CA GLY A 585 -10.41 1.25 16.04
C GLY A 585 -10.95 0.49 14.82
N GLN A 586 -11.05 -0.84 14.94
CA GLN A 586 -11.76 -1.67 13.96
C GLN A 586 -13.30 -1.54 14.11
N GLY A 587 -14.03 -1.78 13.01
CA GLY A 587 -15.50 -1.82 12.98
C GLY A 587 -16.15 -3.06 13.58
N THR A 588 -15.48 -3.80 14.47
CA THR A 588 -15.92 -5.14 14.92
C THR A 588 -17.27 -5.12 15.65
N ARG A 589 -17.54 -4.10 16.46
CA ARG A 589 -18.86 -3.89 17.11
C ARG A 589 -19.98 -3.59 16.11
N LEU A 590 -19.63 -3.18 14.89
CA LEU A 590 -20.56 -2.91 13.80
C LEU A 590 -20.76 -4.15 12.90
N GLY A 591 -20.12 -5.27 13.22
CA GLY A 591 -20.11 -6.47 12.37
C GLY A 591 -19.22 -6.37 11.13
N SER A 592 -18.27 -5.43 11.10
CA SER A 592 -17.35 -5.23 9.98
C SER A 592 -15.91 -5.60 10.34
N SER A 593 -15.20 -6.25 9.42
CA SER A 593 -13.76 -6.51 9.51
C SER A 593 -12.92 -5.32 9.01
N ALA A 594 -13.53 -4.33 8.37
CA ALA A 594 -12.85 -3.13 7.87
C ALA A 594 -12.62 -2.09 8.99
N PRO A 595 -11.67 -1.15 8.82
CA PRO A 595 -11.57 0.02 9.67
C PRO A 595 -12.88 0.79 9.71
N LYS A 596 -13.22 1.36 10.88
CA LYS A 596 -14.52 2.01 11.09
C LYS A 596 -14.78 3.15 10.09
N GLY A 597 -13.74 3.89 9.69
CA GLY A 597 -13.87 4.99 8.72
C GLY A 597 -14.33 4.55 7.33
N CYS A 598 -14.18 3.27 6.97
CA CYS A 598 -14.63 2.71 5.69
C CYS A 598 -16.13 2.35 5.69
N PHE A 599 -16.81 2.47 6.84
CA PHE A 599 -18.18 1.98 7.01
C PHE A 599 -19.20 2.85 6.25
N ASP A 600 -20.08 2.21 5.47
CA ASP A 600 -21.27 2.83 4.86
C ASP A 600 -22.45 2.72 5.83
N ILE A 601 -22.89 3.86 6.36
CA ILE A 601 -24.04 3.94 7.28
C ILE A 601 -25.39 3.81 6.55
N GLY A 602 -25.39 3.82 5.21
CA GLY A 602 -26.58 3.65 4.38
C GLY A 602 -27.20 4.96 3.88
N LEU A 603 -26.40 6.03 3.78
CA LEU A 603 -26.79 7.29 3.13
C LEU A 603 -27.15 7.05 1.65
N PRO A 604 -27.99 7.90 1.03
CA PRO A 604 -28.26 7.85 -0.40
C PRO A 604 -27.01 7.78 -1.28
N SER A 605 -25.97 8.57 -0.97
CA SER A 605 -24.70 8.62 -1.72
C SER A 605 -23.80 7.40 -1.52
N LYS A 606 -24.04 6.57 -0.48
CA LYS A 606 -23.16 5.47 -0.05
C LYS A 606 -21.76 5.89 0.40
N LYS A 607 -21.53 7.18 0.67
CA LYS A 607 -20.24 7.69 1.14
C LYS A 607 -19.84 7.07 2.48
N SER A 608 -18.58 6.69 2.58
CA SER A 608 -17.95 6.27 3.84
C SER A 608 -17.71 7.45 4.77
N LEU A 609 -17.46 7.19 6.06
CA LEU A 609 -17.09 8.24 7.01
C LEU A 609 -15.79 8.97 6.61
N PHE A 610 -14.80 8.24 6.08
CA PHE A 610 -13.57 8.84 5.56
C PHE A 610 -13.86 9.80 4.40
N GLN A 611 -14.75 9.42 3.47
CA GLN A 611 -15.09 10.30 2.35
C GLN A 611 -15.81 11.56 2.83
N LEU A 612 -16.81 11.44 3.71
CA LEU A 612 -17.51 12.60 4.29
C LEU A 612 -16.54 13.55 4.99
N GLN A 613 -15.57 13.02 5.74
CA GLN A 613 -14.56 13.80 6.44
C GLN A 613 -13.56 14.46 5.48
N GLY A 614 -13.10 13.74 4.46
CA GLY A 614 -12.21 14.27 3.41
C GLY A 614 -12.86 15.39 2.59
N GLU A 615 -14.14 15.22 2.23
CA GLU A 615 -14.91 16.26 1.53
C GLU A 615 -15.14 17.50 2.40
N ARG A 616 -15.31 17.35 3.72
CA ARG A 616 -15.37 18.48 4.67
C ARG A 616 -14.04 19.26 4.73
N ILE A 617 -12.91 18.55 4.76
CA ILE A 617 -11.57 19.19 4.66
C ILE A 617 -11.48 19.96 3.35
N LYS A 618 -11.85 19.32 2.24
CA LYS A 618 -11.78 19.95 0.93
C LYS A 618 -12.65 21.20 0.85
N LYS A 619 -13.86 21.16 1.40
CA LYS A 619 -14.75 22.32 1.44
C LYS A 619 -14.18 23.45 2.29
N ALA A 620 -13.58 23.16 3.45
CA ALA A 620 -12.92 24.16 4.28
C ALA A 620 -11.75 24.85 3.54
N GLU A 621 -10.92 24.08 2.82
CA GLU A 621 -9.87 24.64 1.94
C GLU A 621 -10.47 25.59 0.89
N LEU A 622 -11.57 25.18 0.23
CA LEU A 622 -12.24 25.99 -0.79
C LEU A 622 -12.88 27.27 -0.23
N LEU A 623 -13.49 27.21 0.95
CA LEU A 623 -14.08 28.38 1.61
C LEU A 623 -13.01 29.41 1.98
N ALA A 624 -11.90 28.96 2.57
CA ALA A 624 -10.76 29.80 2.89
C ALA A 624 -10.08 30.37 1.63
N ALA A 625 -9.86 29.53 0.61
CA ALA A 625 -9.30 29.96 -0.68
C ALA A 625 -10.16 31.06 -1.34
N LYS A 626 -11.49 30.87 -1.37
CA LYS A 626 -12.45 31.82 -1.93
C LYS A 626 -12.43 33.16 -1.18
N LYS A 627 -12.44 33.13 0.15
CA LYS A 627 -12.42 34.34 0.98
C LYS A 627 -11.16 35.18 0.74
N HIS A 628 -10.00 34.53 0.62
CA HIS A 628 -8.72 35.23 0.49
C HIS A 628 -8.23 35.41 -0.95
N GLY A 629 -8.96 34.90 -1.94
CA GLY A 629 -8.53 34.89 -3.34
C GLY A 629 -7.18 34.17 -3.53
N LYS A 630 -6.92 33.13 -2.74
CA LYS A 630 -5.63 32.43 -2.66
C LYS A 630 -5.77 30.99 -3.12
N ASP A 631 -4.98 30.61 -4.13
CA ASP A 631 -4.80 29.22 -4.51
C ASP A 631 -3.81 28.51 -3.57
N GLY A 632 -3.91 27.17 -3.49
CA GLY A 632 -2.97 26.37 -2.70
C GLY A 632 -3.18 26.46 -1.18
N VAL A 633 -4.41 26.77 -0.74
CA VAL A 633 -4.82 26.52 0.65
C VAL A 633 -4.85 25.02 0.89
N THR A 634 -4.19 24.57 1.96
CA THR A 634 -4.06 23.14 2.29
C THR A 634 -4.21 22.89 3.78
N ILE A 635 -4.98 21.87 4.14
CA ILE A 635 -5.08 21.38 5.51
C ILE A 635 -4.49 19.96 5.56
N PRO A 636 -3.29 19.76 6.13
CA PRO A 636 -2.71 18.43 6.28
C PRO A 636 -3.61 17.54 7.15
N TRP A 637 -3.88 16.32 6.69
CA TRP A 637 -4.69 15.33 7.37
C TRP A 637 -3.82 14.16 7.86
N TYR A 638 -3.55 14.15 9.16
CA TYR A 638 -2.77 13.10 9.82
C TYR A 638 -3.72 12.02 10.34
N VAL A 639 -3.72 10.84 9.73
CA VAL A 639 -4.65 9.75 10.05
C VAL A 639 -3.94 8.70 10.91
N MET A 640 -4.24 8.69 12.21
CA MET A 640 -3.72 7.70 13.16
C MET A 640 -4.47 6.39 13.01
N THR A 641 -3.73 5.33 12.71
CA THR A 641 -4.21 3.94 12.59
C THR A 641 -3.59 3.07 13.70
N SER A 642 -4.03 1.83 13.78
CA SER A 642 -3.39 0.74 14.54
C SER A 642 -2.87 -0.32 13.57
N GLY A 643 -2.00 -1.23 14.02
CA GLY A 643 -1.47 -2.30 13.15
C GLY A 643 -2.54 -2.99 12.28
N PRO A 644 -3.66 -3.48 12.84
CA PRO A 644 -4.72 -4.12 12.06
C PRO A 644 -5.50 -3.20 11.11
N THR A 645 -5.48 -1.89 11.32
CA THR A 645 -6.23 -0.91 10.51
C THR A 645 -5.36 -0.17 9.49
N ARG A 646 -4.02 -0.20 9.64
CA ARG A 646 -3.07 0.49 8.77
C ARG A 646 -3.27 0.16 7.29
N GLY A 647 -3.01 -1.10 6.93
CA GLY A 647 -2.98 -1.55 5.54
C GLY A 647 -4.33 -1.33 4.84
N PRO A 648 -5.45 -1.76 5.43
CA PRO A 648 -6.78 -1.51 4.87
C PRO A 648 -7.11 -0.02 4.73
N THR A 649 -6.73 0.82 5.70
CA THR A 649 -6.97 2.28 5.61
C THR A 649 -6.17 2.90 4.47
N ALA A 650 -4.87 2.60 4.37
CA ALA A 650 -4.02 3.12 3.29
C ALA A 650 -4.55 2.72 1.91
N LYS A 651 -4.91 1.43 1.75
CA LYS A 651 -5.53 0.92 0.52
C LYS A 651 -6.83 1.64 0.18
N PHE A 652 -7.71 1.84 1.16
CA PHE A 652 -8.99 2.51 0.95
C PHE A 652 -8.83 3.97 0.52
N PHE A 653 -7.86 4.70 1.09
CA PHE A 653 -7.54 6.06 0.65
C PHE A 653 -6.98 6.10 -0.78
N GLU A 654 -6.10 5.17 -1.14
CA GLU A 654 -5.53 5.08 -2.49
C GLU A 654 -6.60 4.73 -3.54
N GLU A 655 -7.46 3.74 -3.26
CA GLU A 655 -8.57 3.32 -4.14
C GLU A 655 -9.58 4.45 -4.38
N ASN A 656 -9.74 5.37 -3.42
CA ASN A 656 -10.66 6.51 -3.53
C ASN A 656 -9.94 7.82 -3.89
N ASN A 657 -8.73 7.76 -4.43
CA ASN A 657 -7.92 8.91 -4.85
C ASN A 657 -7.87 10.03 -3.79
N PHE A 658 -7.67 9.64 -2.52
CA PHE A 658 -7.61 10.52 -1.36
C PHE A 658 -8.80 11.48 -1.24
N PHE A 659 -9.98 11.09 -1.77
CA PHE A 659 -11.23 11.86 -1.73
C PHE A 659 -11.10 13.28 -2.31
N GLY A 660 -10.22 13.47 -3.30
CA GLY A 660 -9.97 14.77 -3.92
C GLY A 660 -8.96 15.68 -3.19
N LEU A 661 -8.36 15.18 -2.10
CA LEU A 661 -7.20 15.81 -1.45
C LEU A 661 -5.90 15.36 -2.14
N LYS A 662 -4.83 16.15 -1.98
CA LYS A 662 -3.51 15.74 -2.49
C LYS A 662 -2.91 14.66 -1.61
N LYS A 663 -2.37 13.58 -2.22
CA LYS A 663 -1.70 12.47 -1.51
C LYS A 663 -0.65 12.97 -0.53
N GLU A 664 0.19 13.93 -0.92
CA GLU A 664 1.24 14.50 -0.05
C GLU A 664 0.73 15.23 1.20
N ASN A 665 -0.56 15.54 1.28
CA ASN A 665 -1.20 16.19 2.43
C ASN A 665 -2.03 15.23 3.28
N VAL A 666 -2.06 13.94 2.95
CA VAL A 666 -2.69 12.90 3.76
C VAL A 666 -1.60 11.97 4.30
N VAL A 667 -1.30 12.11 5.58
CA VAL A 667 -0.22 11.37 6.25
C VAL A 667 -0.85 10.35 7.19
N ILE A 668 -0.87 9.09 6.76
CA ILE A 668 -1.32 7.99 7.61
C ILE A 668 -0.14 7.60 8.51
N PHE A 669 -0.34 7.47 9.82
CA PHE A 669 0.66 6.98 10.79
C PHE A 669 0.05 5.92 11.74
N GLU A 670 0.87 5.23 12.54
CA GLU A 670 0.43 4.16 13.44
C GLU A 670 0.67 4.52 14.91
N GLN A 671 -0.28 4.15 15.76
CA GLN A 671 -0.11 4.16 17.21
C GLN A 671 0.59 2.90 17.72
N GLY A 672 1.09 2.98 18.95
CA GLY A 672 1.73 1.86 19.64
C GLY A 672 0.75 0.75 20.02
N VAL A 673 1.31 -0.35 20.51
CA VAL A 673 0.56 -1.44 21.12
C VAL A 673 1.19 -1.80 22.46
N LEU A 674 0.35 -2.28 23.38
CA LEU A 674 0.79 -2.87 24.64
C LEU A 674 0.44 -4.36 24.68
N PRO A 675 1.28 -5.20 25.31
CA PRO A 675 0.92 -6.58 25.60
C PRO A 675 -0.33 -6.65 26.48
N CYS A 676 -1.18 -7.63 26.19
CA CYS A 676 -2.25 -8.05 27.08
C CYS A 676 -1.65 -8.76 28.29
N ILE A 677 -2.14 -8.45 29.49
CA ILE A 677 -1.56 -8.94 30.75
C ILE A 677 -2.59 -9.80 31.48
N SER A 678 -2.18 -10.90 32.10
CA SER A 678 -3.05 -11.73 32.94
C SER A 678 -3.42 -10.99 34.24
N ASN A 679 -4.37 -11.54 35.01
CA ASN A 679 -4.70 -10.96 36.31
C ASN A 679 -3.53 -11.01 37.31
N GLU A 680 -2.56 -11.89 37.08
CA GLU A 680 -1.35 -12.09 37.88
C GLU A 680 -0.16 -11.25 37.38
N GLY A 681 -0.38 -10.35 36.41
CA GLY A 681 0.67 -9.46 35.89
C GLY A 681 1.58 -10.10 34.82
N LYS A 682 1.20 -11.26 34.25
CA LYS A 682 2.02 -11.96 33.24
C LYS A 682 1.62 -11.58 31.82
N ILE A 683 2.58 -11.37 30.93
CA ILE A 683 2.31 -11.17 29.50
C ILE A 683 1.63 -12.42 28.92
N LEU A 684 0.50 -12.22 28.23
CA LEU A 684 -0.27 -13.27 27.58
C LEU A 684 0.24 -13.55 26.16
N LEU A 685 0.36 -14.83 25.81
CA LEU A 685 0.62 -15.29 24.45
C LEU A 685 -0.71 -15.57 23.73
N GLU A 686 -0.91 -15.00 22.54
CA GLU A 686 -2.04 -15.31 21.65
C GLU A 686 -1.86 -16.70 21.01
N SER A 687 -0.62 -17.01 20.65
CA SER A 687 -0.19 -18.30 20.11
C SER A 687 1.21 -18.63 20.62
N LYS A 688 1.73 -19.83 20.34
CA LYS A 688 3.07 -20.26 20.78
C LYS A 688 4.19 -19.32 20.32
N SER A 689 3.99 -18.60 19.22
CA SER A 689 4.95 -17.72 18.56
C SER A 689 4.53 -16.24 18.55
N LYS A 690 3.51 -15.85 19.32
CA LYS A 690 2.96 -14.48 19.24
C LYS A 690 2.38 -13.99 20.56
N VAL A 691 2.82 -12.81 21.01
CA VAL A 691 2.25 -12.09 22.15
C VAL A 691 0.87 -11.54 21.78
N ALA A 692 -0.10 -11.70 22.69
CA ALA A 692 -1.40 -11.05 22.57
C ALA A 692 -1.22 -9.55 22.84
N VAL A 693 -1.54 -8.70 21.86
CA VAL A 693 -1.36 -7.23 21.96
C VAL A 693 -2.68 -6.51 21.72
N ALA A 694 -2.79 -5.29 22.24
CA ALA A 694 -3.88 -4.37 21.95
C ALA A 694 -3.33 -2.95 21.74
N PRO A 695 -4.04 -2.09 20.99
CA PRO A 695 -3.71 -0.67 20.94
C PRO A 695 -3.64 -0.07 22.34
N ASP A 696 -2.71 0.86 22.54
CA ASP A 696 -2.40 1.52 23.81
C ASP A 696 -3.41 2.62 24.23
N GLY A 697 -4.65 2.52 23.76
CA GLY A 697 -5.70 3.53 23.97
C GLY A 697 -5.59 4.73 23.03
N ASN A 698 -6.54 5.68 23.08
CA ASN A 698 -6.47 6.87 22.23
C ASN A 698 -5.43 7.90 22.73
N GLY A 699 -4.99 7.81 23.98
CA GLY A 699 -3.89 8.60 24.54
C GLY A 699 -2.50 8.21 24.00
N GLY A 700 -2.36 7.00 23.45
CA GLY A 700 -1.17 6.60 22.69
C GLY A 700 -0.89 7.49 21.47
N LEU A 701 -1.87 8.33 21.08
CA LEU A 701 -1.72 9.40 20.09
C LEU A 701 -0.45 10.22 20.31
N TYR A 702 -0.19 10.67 21.54
CA TYR A 702 0.90 11.60 21.79
C TYR A 702 2.26 10.99 21.47
N GLN A 703 2.50 9.78 21.97
CA GLN A 703 3.73 9.07 21.69
C GLN A 703 3.87 8.72 20.19
N ALA A 704 2.76 8.38 19.53
CA ALA A 704 2.71 8.10 18.10
C ALA A 704 3.03 9.32 17.23
N LEU A 705 2.54 10.52 17.60
CA LEU A 705 2.84 11.77 16.90
C LEU A 705 4.35 12.08 16.87
N ILE A 706 5.07 11.74 17.95
CA ILE A 706 6.52 11.91 18.05
C ILE A 706 7.28 10.82 17.29
N GLN A 707 6.92 9.55 17.50
CA GLN A 707 7.65 8.41 16.91
C GLN A 707 7.50 8.33 15.39
N SER A 708 6.35 8.74 14.87
CA SER A 708 6.07 8.70 13.43
C SER A 708 6.62 9.91 12.65
N GLY A 709 7.21 10.90 13.34
CA GLY A 709 7.71 12.11 12.69
C GLY A 709 6.64 13.17 12.40
N VAL A 710 5.39 12.99 12.86
CA VAL A 710 4.26 13.87 12.52
C VAL A 710 4.42 15.27 13.11
N VAL A 711 4.87 15.41 14.36
CA VAL A 711 5.15 16.74 14.94
C VAL A 711 6.25 17.46 14.16
N GLN A 712 7.27 16.72 13.70
CA GLN A 712 8.33 17.27 12.88
C GLN A 712 7.83 17.70 11.49
N ASP A 713 6.90 16.95 10.88
CA ASP A 713 6.24 17.33 9.63
C ASP A 713 5.36 18.58 9.80
N MET A 714 4.57 18.65 10.88
CA MET A 714 3.81 19.84 11.26
C MET A 714 4.70 21.08 11.38
N GLY A 715 5.85 20.95 12.05
CA GLY A 715 6.84 22.03 12.17
C GLY A 715 7.40 22.47 10.82
N LYS A 716 7.75 21.53 9.93
CA LYS A 716 8.23 21.82 8.57
C LYS A 716 7.19 22.56 7.72
N ARG A 717 5.91 22.26 7.92
CA ARG A 717 4.77 22.89 7.21
C ARG A 717 4.32 24.21 7.82
N GLY A 718 4.86 24.61 8.97
CA GLY A 718 4.45 25.83 9.67
C GLY A 718 3.09 25.74 10.35
N VAL A 719 2.64 24.53 10.69
CA VAL A 719 1.38 24.30 11.41
C VAL A 719 1.49 24.88 12.83
N LYS A 720 0.42 25.55 13.27
CA LYS A 720 0.29 26.15 14.61
C LYS A 720 -0.95 25.65 15.36
N HIS A 721 -1.98 25.24 14.62
CA HIS A 721 -3.30 24.91 15.14
C HIS A 721 -3.69 23.50 14.68
N ILE A 722 -3.97 22.60 15.62
CA ILE A 722 -4.25 21.20 15.31
C ILE A 722 -5.63 20.85 15.85
N HIS A 723 -6.54 20.41 14.99
CA HIS A 723 -7.82 19.86 15.39
C HIS A 723 -7.75 18.33 15.39
N ALA A 724 -7.93 17.68 16.54
CA ALA A 724 -8.01 16.24 16.68
C ALA A 724 -9.42 15.73 16.99
N TYR A 725 -9.84 14.63 16.38
CA TYR A 725 -11.16 14.04 16.62
C TYR A 725 -11.20 12.53 16.35
N CYS A 726 -12.27 11.87 16.81
CA CYS A 726 -12.52 10.44 16.57
C CYS A 726 -13.27 10.18 15.26
N VAL A 727 -12.86 9.11 14.55
CA VAL A 727 -13.44 8.74 13.24
C VAL A 727 -14.93 8.40 13.27
N ASP A 728 -15.49 8.05 14.42
CA ASP A 728 -16.86 7.58 14.53
C ASP A 728 -17.93 8.66 14.62
N ASN A 729 -17.56 9.93 14.78
CA ASN A 729 -18.53 11.00 14.74
C ASN A 729 -18.89 11.35 13.29
N CYS A 730 -20.08 10.95 12.85
CA CYS A 730 -20.55 11.16 11.48
C CYS A 730 -20.85 12.65 11.18
N LEU A 731 -21.15 13.45 12.20
CA LEU A 731 -21.44 14.89 12.10
C LEU A 731 -20.22 15.78 12.37
N VAL A 732 -19.02 15.22 12.55
CA VAL A 732 -17.84 16.02 12.90
C VAL A 732 -17.57 17.15 11.89
N LYS A 733 -17.52 18.40 12.38
CA LYS A 733 -17.08 19.57 11.60
C LYS A 733 -15.56 19.59 11.52
N VAL A 734 -15.01 18.86 10.55
CA VAL A 734 -13.56 18.70 10.38
C VAL A 734 -12.91 20.05 10.09
N ALA A 735 -11.82 20.37 10.79
CA ALA A 735 -11.19 21.70 10.76
C ALA A 735 -12.16 22.87 11.00
N ASP A 736 -13.11 22.73 11.94
CA ASP A 736 -14.11 23.77 12.25
C ASP A 736 -13.49 25.16 12.50
N PRO A 737 -13.74 26.14 11.61
CA PRO A 737 -13.21 27.48 11.75
C PRO A 737 -13.65 28.18 13.05
N VAL A 738 -14.88 27.96 13.52
CA VAL A 738 -15.36 28.58 14.77
C VAL A 738 -14.53 28.10 15.95
N PHE A 739 -14.34 26.79 16.07
CA PHE A 739 -13.58 26.21 17.18
C PHE A 739 -12.10 26.61 17.14
N ILE A 740 -11.50 26.61 15.95
CA ILE A 740 -10.09 27.01 15.78
C ILE A 740 -9.92 28.49 16.12
N GLY A 741 -10.78 29.37 15.59
CA GLY A 741 -10.72 30.81 15.86
C GLY A 741 -10.99 31.14 17.33
N PHE A 742 -11.95 30.45 17.97
CA PHE A 742 -12.19 30.56 19.42
C PHE A 742 -10.92 30.20 20.20
N SER A 743 -10.34 29.03 19.93
CA SER A 743 -9.16 28.51 20.64
C SER A 743 -7.94 29.42 20.45
N ALA A 744 -7.69 29.86 19.22
CA ALA A 744 -6.62 30.79 18.89
C ALA A 744 -6.82 32.15 19.59
N SER A 745 -8.05 32.69 19.60
CA SER A 745 -8.35 33.97 20.26
C SER A 745 -8.13 33.95 21.77
N LYS A 746 -8.24 32.77 22.39
CA LYS A 746 -7.98 32.55 23.82
C LYS A 746 -6.51 32.26 24.13
N ASN A 747 -5.67 32.03 23.12
CA ASN A 747 -4.25 31.68 23.26
C ASN A 747 -4.01 30.49 24.21
N VAL A 748 -4.86 29.47 24.06
CA VAL A 748 -4.81 28.23 24.84
C VAL A 748 -3.96 27.16 24.17
N ASP A 749 -3.43 26.25 24.99
CA ASP A 749 -2.67 25.10 24.50
C ASP A 749 -3.58 23.93 24.14
N ILE A 750 -4.67 23.76 24.90
CA ILE A 750 -5.73 22.81 24.57
C ILE A 750 -7.08 23.52 24.63
N ALA A 751 -7.94 23.22 23.67
CA ALA A 751 -9.37 23.42 23.85
C ALA A 751 -10.13 22.14 23.54
N THR A 752 -11.35 22.03 24.02
CA THR A 752 -12.20 20.86 23.79
C THR A 752 -13.60 21.26 23.38
N LYS A 753 -14.22 20.51 22.48
CA LYS A 753 -15.65 20.59 22.24
C LYS A 753 -16.42 19.66 23.15
N VAL A 754 -17.60 20.11 23.54
CA VAL A 754 -18.57 19.33 24.30
C VAL A 754 -19.95 19.51 23.72
N VAL A 755 -20.83 18.57 23.98
CA VAL A 755 -22.27 18.77 23.78
C VAL A 755 -22.96 18.88 25.13
N ARG A 756 -24.15 19.44 25.13
CA ARG A 756 -25.00 19.45 26.33
C ARG A 756 -25.38 18.01 26.70
N LYS A 757 -25.10 17.63 27.95
CA LYS A 757 -25.58 16.36 28.54
C LYS A 757 -27.11 16.39 28.59
N ARG A 758 -27.75 15.37 28.03
CA ARG A 758 -29.20 15.27 27.85
C ARG A 758 -29.94 15.11 29.18
N ASN A 759 -29.39 14.27 30.06
CA ASN A 759 -29.95 14.00 31.38
C ASN A 759 -28.87 13.43 32.32
N ALA A 760 -29.14 13.39 33.63
CA ALA A 760 -28.17 12.97 34.64
C ALA A 760 -27.60 11.55 34.42
N LYS A 761 -28.39 10.64 33.84
CA LYS A 761 -28.06 9.23 33.63
C LYS A 761 -27.30 8.95 32.33
N GLU A 762 -27.10 9.95 31.47
CA GLU A 762 -26.32 9.77 30.25
C GLU A 762 -24.88 9.35 30.59
N SER A 763 -24.44 8.20 30.06
CA SER A 763 -23.12 7.61 30.33
C SER A 763 -22.03 8.25 29.47
N VAL A 764 -21.66 9.48 29.81
CA VAL A 764 -20.64 10.28 29.14
C VAL A 764 -19.66 10.86 30.14
N GLY A 765 -18.37 10.87 29.79
CA GLY A 765 -17.36 11.60 30.54
C GLY A 765 -17.65 13.10 30.53
N LEU A 766 -17.38 13.78 31.64
CA LEU A 766 -17.70 15.18 31.85
C LEU A 766 -16.42 16.01 31.96
N ILE A 767 -16.34 17.07 31.16
CA ILE A 767 -15.24 18.01 31.21
C ILE A 767 -15.52 19.04 32.29
N LEU A 768 -14.66 19.09 33.29
CA LEU A 768 -14.87 19.90 34.48
C LEU A 768 -13.53 20.27 35.13
N GLN A 769 -13.61 20.97 36.26
CA GLN A 769 -12.48 21.23 37.13
C GLN A 769 -12.45 20.21 38.27
N LYS A 770 -11.42 19.37 38.30
CA LYS A 770 -11.13 18.44 39.39
C LYS A 770 -9.94 18.98 40.19
N ASN A 771 -10.13 19.27 41.47
CA ASN A 771 -9.08 19.78 42.37
C ASN A 771 -8.33 21.02 41.81
N GLY A 772 -9.04 21.94 41.17
CA GLY A 772 -8.44 23.16 40.61
C GLY A 772 -7.83 23.01 39.21
N LYS A 773 -7.90 21.82 38.60
CA LYS A 773 -7.31 21.52 37.29
C LYS A 773 -8.39 21.11 36.28
N PRO A 774 -8.23 21.43 34.98
CA PRO A 774 -9.13 20.92 33.95
C PRO A 774 -8.94 19.42 33.80
N ASP A 775 -10.03 18.66 33.77
CA ASP A 775 -10.00 17.20 33.76
C ASP A 775 -11.26 16.62 33.11
N VAL A 776 -11.27 15.31 32.91
CA VAL A 776 -12.45 14.53 32.52
C VAL A 776 -12.76 13.53 33.61
N VAL A 777 -13.98 13.61 34.15
CA VAL A 777 -14.49 12.62 35.10
C VAL A 777 -15.42 11.67 34.35
N GLU A 778 -15.08 10.39 34.36
CA GLU A 778 -15.92 9.36 33.76
C GLU A 778 -17.24 9.18 34.52
N TYR A 779 -18.29 8.78 33.81
CA TYR A 779 -19.64 8.66 34.39
C TYR A 779 -19.72 7.66 35.56
N SER A 780 -18.79 6.71 35.65
CA SER A 780 -18.69 5.76 36.75
C SER A 780 -18.06 6.34 38.02
N GLU A 781 -17.43 7.52 37.92
CA GLU A 781 -16.70 8.17 39.01
C GLU A 781 -17.43 9.39 39.59
N ILE A 782 -18.48 9.87 38.91
CA ILE A 782 -19.30 10.97 39.40
C ILE A 782 -20.37 10.45 40.38
N SER A 783 -20.56 11.16 41.50
CA SER A 783 -21.62 10.86 42.46
C SER A 783 -23.01 11.07 41.85
N THR A 784 -24.05 10.42 42.41
CA THR A 784 -25.43 10.64 41.94
C THR A 784 -25.86 12.08 42.21
N GLU A 785 -25.46 12.61 43.36
CA GLU A 785 -25.73 13.98 43.79
C GLU A 785 -25.14 15.01 42.80
N ASP A 786 -23.88 14.83 42.38
CA ASP A 786 -23.24 15.70 41.40
C ASP A 786 -23.83 15.53 40.00
N ALA A 787 -24.15 14.29 39.59
CA ALA A 787 -24.76 14.02 38.29
C ALA A 787 -26.15 14.66 38.13
N GLU A 788 -26.91 14.77 39.23
CA GLU A 788 -28.26 15.36 39.27
C GLU A 788 -28.25 16.87 39.61
N ALA A 789 -27.11 17.42 40.05
CA ALA A 789 -26.97 18.81 40.43
C ALA A 789 -27.39 19.77 39.30
N LYS A 790 -28.15 20.81 39.65
CA LYS A 790 -28.67 21.82 38.72
C LYS A 790 -27.81 23.07 38.69
N ASP A 791 -27.76 23.74 37.54
CA ASP A 791 -27.04 25.01 37.40
C ASP A 791 -27.72 26.08 38.26
N SER A 792 -26.92 26.90 38.94
CA SER A 792 -27.44 27.93 39.86
C SER A 792 -28.06 29.13 39.14
N LYS A 793 -27.73 29.33 37.85
CA LYS A 793 -28.28 30.40 37.02
C LYS A 793 -29.49 29.94 36.19
N ASP A 794 -29.59 28.64 35.92
CA ASP A 794 -30.70 28.03 35.18
C ASP A 794 -31.00 26.61 35.69
N SER A 795 -32.08 26.46 36.46
CA SER A 795 -32.45 25.19 37.10
C SER A 795 -32.89 24.10 36.11
N GLU A 796 -33.19 24.46 34.86
CA GLU A 796 -33.49 23.48 33.80
C GLU A 796 -32.22 22.75 33.34
N LEU A 797 -31.05 23.37 33.51
CA LEU A 797 -29.76 22.83 33.11
C LEU A 797 -29.09 22.02 34.23
N LEU A 798 -28.33 20.99 33.86
CA LEU A 798 -27.42 20.32 34.77
C LEU A 798 -26.19 21.21 35.03
N LYS A 799 -25.74 21.23 36.29
CA LYS A 799 -24.50 21.91 36.71
C LYS A 799 -23.30 21.35 35.94
N PHE A 800 -23.18 20.02 35.91
CA PHE A 800 -22.16 19.31 35.14
C PHE A 800 -22.76 18.76 33.85
N ARG A 801 -22.63 19.52 32.76
CA ARG A 801 -23.28 19.24 31.47
C ARG A 801 -22.35 19.18 30.27
N ALA A 802 -21.07 19.47 30.46
CA ALA A 802 -20.08 19.50 29.40
C ALA A 802 -19.67 18.06 29.01
N ALA A 803 -20.52 17.39 28.23
CA ALA A 803 -20.31 16.01 27.81
C ALA A 803 -19.18 15.92 26.77
N ASN A 804 -18.13 15.18 27.11
CA ASN A 804 -16.98 14.97 26.25
C ASN A 804 -17.38 14.23 24.97
N ILE A 805 -16.99 14.77 23.81
CA ILE A 805 -17.20 14.16 22.49
C ILE A 805 -15.89 13.79 21.79
N VAL A 806 -14.76 13.85 22.52
CA VAL A 806 -13.42 13.52 22.05
C VAL A 806 -13.05 14.29 20.78
N ASN A 807 -13.22 15.61 20.87
CA ASN A 807 -12.92 16.57 19.83
C ASN A 807 -12.15 17.73 20.46
N HIS A 808 -10.88 17.87 20.07
CA HIS A 808 -9.91 18.70 20.77
C HIS A 808 -9.14 19.58 19.79
N TYR A 809 -8.75 20.75 20.27
CA TYR A 809 -7.78 21.63 19.65
C TYR A 809 -6.47 21.52 20.43
N TYR A 810 -5.35 21.54 19.73
CA TYR A 810 -4.02 21.67 20.32
C TYR A 810 -3.23 22.80 19.65
N SER A 811 -2.47 23.55 20.45
CA SER A 811 -1.39 24.38 19.93
C SER A 811 -0.23 23.49 19.47
N PHE A 812 0.51 23.91 18.45
CA PHE A 812 1.72 23.19 18.03
C PHE A 812 2.76 23.11 19.15
N SER A 813 2.94 24.19 19.93
CA SER A 813 3.88 24.24 21.06
C SER A 813 3.54 23.21 22.14
N PHE A 814 2.25 22.95 22.38
CA PHE A 814 1.86 21.89 23.30
C PHE A 814 2.26 20.51 22.79
N LEU A 815 2.03 20.21 21.50
CA LEU A 815 2.42 18.93 20.92
C LEU A 815 3.96 18.77 20.84
N GLU A 816 4.71 19.86 20.68
CA GLU A 816 6.18 19.82 20.74
C GLU A 816 6.71 19.39 22.12
N SER A 817 5.98 19.75 23.20
CA SER A 817 6.35 19.40 24.58
C SER A 817 6.06 17.95 24.99
N ILE A 818 5.42 17.14 24.13
CA ILE A 818 5.05 15.74 24.43
C ILE A 818 6.15 14.92 25.13
N PRO A 819 7.43 14.97 24.71
CA PRO A 819 8.49 14.18 25.35
C PRO A 819 8.67 14.44 26.86
N GLU A 820 8.23 15.61 27.35
CA GLU A 820 8.37 16.03 28.76
C GLU A 820 7.30 15.43 29.69
N TRP A 821 6.14 15.02 29.14
CA TRP A 821 4.98 14.64 29.94
C TRP A 821 4.29 13.34 29.50
N ALA A 822 4.48 12.83 28.28
CA ALA A 822 3.78 11.64 27.79
C ALA A 822 3.96 10.40 28.70
N LYS A 823 5.14 10.24 29.30
CA LYS A 823 5.44 9.13 30.23
C LYS A 823 4.66 9.21 31.55
N LYS A 824 4.11 10.38 31.89
CA LYS A 824 3.31 10.63 33.09
C LYS A 824 1.84 10.27 32.90
N LEU A 825 1.40 10.05 31.66
CA LEU A 825 0.02 9.67 31.39
C LEU A 825 -0.32 8.33 32.08
N PRO A 826 -1.46 8.26 32.78
CA PRO A 826 -1.90 7.03 33.42
C PRO A 826 -2.28 5.97 32.38
N HIS A 827 -2.24 4.71 32.80
CA HIS A 827 -2.77 3.59 32.03
C HIS A 827 -3.99 3.04 32.75
N HIS A 828 -5.13 3.05 32.07
CA HIS A 828 -6.40 2.59 32.58
C HIS A 828 -6.57 1.10 32.32
N VAL A 829 -7.18 0.40 33.27
CA VAL A 829 -7.36 -1.06 33.23
C VAL A 829 -8.69 -1.43 32.58
N ALA A 830 -8.63 -2.08 31.42
CA ALA A 830 -9.79 -2.69 30.78
C ALA A 830 -9.75 -4.21 30.91
N ARG A 831 -10.57 -4.79 31.82
CA ARG A 831 -10.67 -6.25 31.99
C ARG A 831 -11.39 -6.88 30.80
N LYS A 832 -10.78 -7.88 30.15
CA LYS A 832 -11.30 -8.53 28.93
C LYS A 832 -11.14 -10.05 28.95
N LYS A 833 -11.95 -10.71 28.13
CA LYS A 833 -11.78 -12.12 27.74
C LYS A 833 -10.78 -12.16 26.59
N ILE A 834 -9.54 -12.55 26.87
CA ILE A 834 -8.41 -12.49 25.94
C ILE A 834 -8.03 -13.94 25.59
N PRO A 835 -8.28 -14.40 24.35
CA PRO A 835 -7.81 -15.70 23.89
C PRO A 835 -6.30 -15.81 24.09
N TYR A 836 -5.84 -16.94 24.63
CA TYR A 836 -4.44 -17.14 24.95
C TYR A 836 -4.03 -18.60 24.75
N VAL A 837 -2.72 -18.85 24.61
CA VAL A 837 -2.15 -20.21 24.70
C VAL A 837 -1.80 -20.53 26.14
N ASN A 838 -2.28 -21.68 26.63
CA ASN A 838 -1.86 -22.22 27.92
C ASN A 838 -0.38 -22.65 27.82
N THR A 839 0.48 -22.09 28.67
CA THR A 839 1.94 -22.32 28.64
C THR A 839 2.36 -23.72 29.06
N GLU A 840 1.51 -24.47 29.76
CA GLU A 840 1.78 -25.85 30.19
C GLU A 840 1.38 -26.87 29.10
N THR A 841 0.20 -26.70 28.50
CA THR A 841 -0.36 -27.67 27.52
C THR A 841 -0.05 -27.30 26.07
N GLY A 842 0.17 -26.01 25.78
CA GLY A 842 0.32 -25.48 24.43
C GLY A 842 -0.99 -25.34 23.65
N GLU A 843 -2.14 -25.53 24.29
CA GLU A 843 -3.46 -25.41 23.66
C GLU A 843 -3.99 -23.97 23.71
N THR A 844 -4.70 -23.55 22.65
CA THR A 844 -5.37 -22.24 22.61
C THR A 844 -6.69 -22.28 23.37
N VAL A 845 -6.84 -21.39 24.34
CA VAL A 845 -8.00 -21.28 25.23
C VAL A 845 -8.79 -20.01 24.89
N LYS A 846 -10.11 -20.15 24.73
CA LYS A 846 -11.07 -19.04 24.67
C LYS A 846 -11.77 -18.90 26.03
N PRO A 847 -11.44 -17.87 26.83
CA PRO A 847 -11.90 -17.79 28.22
C PRO A 847 -13.36 -17.36 28.34
N GLU A 848 -14.11 -18.01 29.23
CA GLU A 848 -15.53 -17.68 29.49
C GLU A 848 -15.72 -16.44 30.38
N LYS A 849 -14.72 -16.14 31.23
CA LYS A 849 -14.68 -14.98 32.14
C LYS A 849 -13.45 -14.12 31.83
N PRO A 850 -13.42 -12.81 32.17
CA PRO A 850 -12.24 -11.98 32.00
C PRO A 850 -11.01 -12.60 32.69
N ASN A 851 -9.98 -12.93 31.90
CA ASN A 851 -8.75 -13.59 32.34
C ASN A 851 -7.53 -12.67 32.33
N GLY A 852 -7.68 -11.45 31.79
CA GLY A 852 -6.61 -10.48 31.71
C GLY A 852 -7.11 -9.06 31.49
N ILE A 853 -6.15 -8.16 31.35
CA ILE A 853 -6.32 -6.73 31.23
C ILE A 853 -5.67 -6.21 29.94
N LYS A 854 -6.26 -5.15 29.39
CA LYS A 854 -5.64 -4.25 28.44
C LYS A 854 -5.35 -2.94 29.15
N LEU A 855 -4.18 -2.38 28.90
CA LEU A 855 -3.78 -1.08 29.41
C LEU A 855 -3.99 -0.05 28.30
N GLU A 856 -4.76 1.00 28.60
CA GLU A 856 -5.12 2.04 27.63
C GLU A 856 -4.84 3.42 28.24
N GLN A 857 -4.15 4.30 27.52
CA GLN A 857 -4.06 5.71 27.87
C GLN A 857 -5.25 6.46 27.28
N PHE A 858 -5.74 7.51 27.95
CA PHE A 858 -6.77 8.37 27.39
C PHE A 858 -6.22 9.70 26.90
N VAL A 859 -6.72 10.15 25.75
CA VAL A 859 -6.27 11.38 25.08
C VAL A 859 -6.50 12.61 25.96
N PHE A 860 -7.48 12.59 26.85
CA PHE A 860 -7.80 13.72 27.73
C PHE A 860 -7.02 13.70 29.06
N ASP A 861 -6.26 12.65 29.37
CA ASP A 861 -5.50 12.56 30.63
C ASP A 861 -4.35 13.58 30.74
N CYS A 862 -4.05 14.30 29.65
CA CYS A 862 -3.11 15.40 29.67
C CYS A 862 -3.71 16.72 30.16
N PHE A 863 -5.04 16.84 30.29
CA PHE A 863 -5.70 18.09 30.69
C PHE A 863 -5.20 18.59 32.05
N PRO A 864 -5.04 17.73 33.09
CA PRO A 864 -4.57 18.18 34.40
C PRO A 864 -3.15 18.78 34.41
N PHE A 865 -2.36 18.56 33.36
CA PHE A 865 -1.03 19.14 33.22
C PHE A 865 -1.08 20.65 32.93
N LEU A 866 -2.22 21.15 32.46
CA LEU A 866 -2.40 22.56 32.14
C LEU A 866 -2.81 23.40 33.35
N THR A 867 -2.57 24.70 33.24
CA THR A 867 -3.28 25.71 34.04
C THR A 867 -4.62 26.01 33.40
N LEU A 868 -5.59 26.49 34.19
CA LEU A 868 -6.92 26.84 33.66
C LEU A 868 -6.84 27.94 32.59
N GLU A 869 -5.86 28.86 32.64
CA GLU A 869 -5.69 29.88 31.59
C GLU A 869 -5.21 29.32 30.25
N LYS A 870 -4.67 28.10 30.22
CA LYS A 870 -4.20 27.40 29.01
C LYS A 870 -5.18 26.34 28.49
N PHE A 871 -6.39 26.29 29.06
CA PHE A 871 -7.44 25.37 28.67
C PHE A 871 -8.74 26.11 28.33
N ALA A 872 -9.44 25.69 27.28
CA ALA A 872 -10.78 26.20 26.96
C ALA A 872 -11.76 25.09 26.58
N CYS A 873 -13.05 25.38 26.68
CA CYS A 873 -14.13 24.44 26.36
C CYS A 873 -15.25 25.15 25.58
N MET A 874 -15.69 24.56 24.47
CA MET A 874 -16.77 25.09 23.64
C MET A 874 -17.93 24.10 23.57
N GLU A 875 -19.10 24.51 24.04
CA GLU A 875 -20.35 23.76 23.89
C GLU A 875 -20.91 23.96 22.48
N VAL A 876 -21.27 22.86 21.82
CA VAL A 876 -21.85 22.83 20.48
C VAL A 876 -23.19 22.10 20.46
N LYS A 877 -23.97 22.32 19.39
CA LYS A 877 -25.26 21.64 19.18
C LYS A 877 -25.01 20.19 18.77
N ARG A 878 -25.59 19.24 19.51
CA ARG A 878 -25.40 17.81 19.25
C ARG A 878 -25.88 17.43 17.86
N GLU A 879 -27.08 17.88 17.52
CA GLU A 879 -27.75 17.62 16.25
C GLU A 879 -26.99 18.20 15.04
N ASP A 880 -26.04 19.11 15.26
CA ASP A 880 -25.22 19.67 14.20
C ASP A 880 -23.78 19.12 14.17
N GLU A 881 -23.28 18.56 15.27
CA GLU A 881 -21.83 18.27 15.41
C GLU A 881 -21.48 16.91 16.03
N PHE A 882 -22.43 16.15 16.57
CA PHE A 882 -22.14 14.89 17.26
C PHE A 882 -23.20 13.81 17.04
N SER A 883 -22.86 12.84 16.20
CA SER A 883 -23.62 11.60 16.01
C SER A 883 -22.63 10.42 15.89
N PRO A 884 -22.31 9.73 17.00
CA PRO A 884 -21.28 8.71 17.02
C PRO A 884 -21.78 7.35 16.50
N LEU A 885 -20.92 6.63 15.81
CA LEU A 885 -21.14 5.26 15.33
C LEU A 885 -20.41 4.25 16.24
N LYS A 886 -21.13 3.65 17.19
CA LYS A 886 -20.59 2.75 18.22
C LYS A 886 -21.16 1.34 18.15
N ASN A 887 -22.43 1.20 17.78
CA ASN A 887 -23.20 -0.03 17.88
C ASN A 887 -23.63 -0.56 16.50
N ALA A 888 -23.94 -1.86 16.41
CA ALA A 888 -24.45 -2.47 15.19
C ALA A 888 -25.85 -1.96 14.85
N ARG A 889 -26.22 -2.06 13.56
CA ARG A 889 -27.54 -1.66 13.07
C ARG A 889 -28.67 -2.35 13.84
N GLY A 890 -29.72 -1.59 14.16
CA GLY A 890 -30.88 -2.07 14.91
C GLY A 890 -30.72 -2.03 16.43
N THR A 891 -29.67 -1.37 16.94
CA THR A 891 -29.51 -1.13 18.39
C THR A 891 -30.44 -0.02 18.88
N GLY A 892 -30.70 0.97 18.02
CA GLY A 892 -31.56 2.13 18.31
C GLY A 892 -30.84 3.30 18.98
N GLU A 893 -29.52 3.20 19.20
CA GLU A 893 -28.69 4.23 19.80
C GLU A 893 -27.26 4.12 19.25
N ASP A 894 -26.68 5.24 18.83
CA ASP A 894 -25.30 5.36 18.32
C ASP A 894 -24.94 4.28 17.27
N ASP A 895 -25.84 4.04 16.32
CA ASP A 895 -25.74 3.00 15.30
C ASP A 895 -25.85 3.59 13.87
N PRO A 896 -25.70 2.77 12.80
CA PRO A 896 -25.80 3.26 11.42
C PRO A 896 -27.10 4.00 11.10
N ASP A 897 -28.23 3.59 11.69
CA ASP A 897 -29.54 4.17 11.39
C ASP A 897 -29.67 5.55 12.07
N THR A 898 -29.24 5.67 13.33
CA THR A 898 -29.21 6.98 14.02
C THR A 898 -28.23 7.95 13.33
N SER A 899 -27.04 7.48 12.96
CA SER A 899 -26.05 8.30 12.24
C SER A 899 -26.55 8.79 10.88
N LYS A 900 -27.23 7.91 10.12
CA LYS A 900 -27.85 8.27 8.85
C LYS A 900 -28.96 9.31 9.06
N GLN A 901 -29.84 9.07 10.02
CA GLN A 901 -30.98 9.96 10.30
C GLN A 901 -30.51 11.37 10.69
N ASP A 902 -29.47 11.48 11.51
CA ASP A 902 -28.92 12.76 11.95
C ASP A 902 -28.35 13.57 10.77
N ILE A 903 -27.55 12.96 9.88
CA ILE A 903 -27.04 13.62 8.67
C ILE A 903 -28.18 14.07 7.76
N MET A 904 -29.15 13.19 7.50
CA MET A 904 -30.26 13.51 6.61
C MET A 904 -31.18 14.59 7.20
N SER A 905 -31.35 14.62 8.52
CA SER A 905 -32.13 15.65 9.23
C SER A 905 -31.41 17.00 9.21
N GLN A 906 -30.09 17.00 9.38
CA GLN A 906 -29.25 18.20 9.24
C GLN A 906 -29.37 18.81 7.85
N GLY A 907 -29.22 18.00 6.78
CA GLY A 907 -29.34 18.52 5.42
C GLY A 907 -30.75 19.04 5.10
N LYS A 908 -31.81 18.39 5.59
CA LYS A 908 -33.19 18.89 5.51
C LYS A 908 -33.34 20.27 6.16
N LYS A 909 -32.81 20.44 7.38
CA LYS A 909 -32.81 21.71 8.11
C LYS A 909 -32.07 22.80 7.32
N TRP A 910 -30.91 22.49 6.73
CA TRP A 910 -30.13 23.45 5.95
C TRP A 910 -30.85 23.92 4.69
N VAL A 911 -31.41 23.02 3.89
CA VAL A 911 -32.10 23.44 2.65
C VAL A 911 -33.39 24.21 2.95
N GLN A 912 -34.10 23.88 4.04
CA GLN A 912 -35.26 24.65 4.49
C GLN A 912 -34.87 26.05 4.95
N ALA A 913 -33.76 26.18 5.70
CA ALA A 913 -33.22 27.48 6.11
C ALA A 913 -32.81 28.35 4.91
N ALA A 914 -32.35 27.75 3.82
CA ALA A 914 -32.07 28.42 2.55
C ALA A 914 -33.33 28.79 1.73
N GLY A 915 -34.52 28.43 2.21
CA GLY A 915 -35.80 28.78 1.59
C GLY A 915 -36.35 27.76 0.59
N ALA A 916 -35.86 26.52 0.59
CA ALA A 916 -36.45 25.43 -0.17
C ALA A 916 -37.69 24.84 0.56
N THR A 917 -38.67 24.36 -0.20
CA THR A 917 -39.81 23.60 0.33
C THR A 917 -39.50 22.11 0.23
N VAL A 918 -39.48 21.40 1.36
CA VAL A 918 -39.26 19.95 1.39
C VAL A 918 -40.60 19.23 1.51
N VAL A 919 -40.91 18.35 0.55
CA VAL A 919 -42.11 17.50 0.55
C VAL A 919 -41.72 16.04 0.75
N SER A 920 -42.50 15.28 1.50
CA SER A 920 -42.22 13.86 1.75
C SER A 920 -43.50 13.08 2.03
N GLU A 921 -43.53 11.81 1.64
CA GLU A 921 -44.54 10.83 2.05
C GLU A 921 -44.24 10.25 3.45
N ASP A 922 -42.96 10.27 3.85
CA ASP A 922 -42.49 9.89 5.20
C ASP A 922 -41.97 11.14 5.95
N PRO A 923 -42.58 11.55 7.08
CA PRO A 923 -42.12 12.68 7.88
C PRO A 923 -40.65 12.58 8.35
N GLN A 924 -40.13 11.36 8.52
CA GLN A 924 -38.77 11.08 8.95
C GLN A 924 -37.74 11.09 7.80
N ALA A 925 -38.20 11.18 6.54
CA ALA A 925 -37.28 11.32 5.43
C ALA A 925 -36.56 12.68 5.47
N GLY A 926 -35.24 12.63 5.29
CA GLY A 926 -34.36 13.79 5.24
C GLY A 926 -33.69 13.96 3.89
N ILE A 927 -32.72 14.87 3.83
CA ILE A 927 -31.95 15.20 2.64
C ILE A 927 -30.48 15.10 2.99
N GLU A 928 -29.74 14.32 2.22
CA GLU A 928 -28.29 14.34 2.29
C GLU A 928 -27.77 15.55 1.49
N VAL A 929 -26.94 16.38 2.10
CA VAL A 929 -26.22 17.47 1.41
C VAL A 929 -24.74 17.12 1.42
N SER A 930 -24.15 16.98 0.24
CA SER A 930 -22.72 16.69 0.09
C SER A 930 -21.88 17.80 0.77
N PRO A 931 -20.84 17.46 1.56
CA PRO A 931 -19.96 18.45 2.14
C PRO A 931 -19.30 19.38 1.11
N LEU A 932 -19.09 18.92 -0.12
CA LEU A 932 -18.56 19.77 -1.20
C LEU A 932 -19.53 20.90 -1.61
N ILE A 933 -20.83 20.72 -1.40
CA ILE A 933 -21.85 21.75 -1.63
C ILE A 933 -21.94 22.69 -0.43
N SER A 934 -22.05 22.14 0.78
CA SER A 934 -22.19 22.92 2.01
C SER A 934 -21.46 22.26 3.18
N TYR A 935 -20.56 23.00 3.82
CA TYR A 935 -19.80 22.54 4.98
C TYR A 935 -20.65 22.55 6.26
N GLY A 936 -21.43 23.61 6.45
CA GLY A 936 -22.18 23.89 7.67
C GLY A 936 -23.55 24.53 7.44
N GLY A 937 -24.09 24.46 6.22
CA GLY A 937 -25.38 25.03 5.82
C GLY A 937 -25.27 26.27 4.91
N GLU A 938 -24.07 26.77 4.64
CA GLU A 938 -23.81 27.88 3.73
C GLU A 938 -23.91 27.48 2.24
N GLY A 939 -24.10 28.47 1.35
CA GLY A 939 -24.01 28.27 -0.10
C GLY A 939 -25.23 27.59 -0.75
N LEU A 940 -26.35 27.48 -0.05
CA LEU A 940 -27.56 26.78 -0.51
C LEU A 940 -28.64 27.69 -1.12
N ASP A 941 -28.37 28.99 -1.29
CA ASP A 941 -29.34 29.97 -1.81
C ASP A 941 -29.90 29.62 -3.20
N PHE A 942 -29.16 28.85 -4.00
CA PHE A 942 -29.62 28.37 -5.31
C PHE A 942 -30.84 27.44 -5.23
N LEU A 943 -31.14 26.89 -4.04
CA LEU A 943 -32.31 26.07 -3.75
C LEU A 943 -33.54 26.88 -3.31
N LYS A 944 -33.39 28.20 -3.13
CA LYS A 944 -34.48 29.08 -2.69
C LYS A 944 -35.70 28.94 -3.60
N ALA A 945 -36.87 28.80 -2.99
CA ALA A 945 -38.16 28.58 -3.66
C ALA A 945 -38.27 27.30 -4.51
N ARG A 946 -37.31 26.37 -4.46
CA ARG A 946 -37.44 25.05 -5.08
C ARG A 946 -38.23 24.10 -4.17
N THR A 947 -38.92 23.14 -4.78
CA THR A 947 -39.53 22.01 -4.06
C THR A 947 -38.65 20.77 -4.20
N ILE A 948 -38.26 20.16 -3.09
CA ILE A 948 -37.41 18.96 -3.05
C ILE A 948 -38.21 17.81 -2.43
N LYS A 949 -38.33 16.69 -3.14
CA LYS A 949 -38.99 15.46 -2.63
C LYS A 949 -37.97 14.62 -1.86
N ALA A 950 -38.21 14.40 -0.56
CA ALA A 950 -37.38 13.53 0.27
C ALA A 950 -37.80 12.04 0.16
N PRO A 951 -36.88 11.07 0.35
CA PRO A 951 -35.44 11.26 0.57
C PRO A 951 -34.70 11.69 -0.70
N ALA A 952 -33.74 12.61 -0.56
CA ALA A 952 -32.94 13.13 -1.67
C ALA A 952 -31.46 13.31 -1.29
N VAL A 953 -30.63 13.52 -2.31
CA VAL A 953 -29.21 13.89 -2.19
C VAL A 953 -28.91 15.12 -3.03
N ILE A 954 -28.15 16.07 -2.48
CA ILE A 954 -27.67 17.27 -3.18
C ILE A 954 -26.15 17.16 -3.34
N GLU A 955 -25.71 16.80 -4.56
CA GLU A 955 -24.27 16.67 -4.89
C GLU A 955 -23.75 17.72 -5.88
N SER A 956 -24.64 18.46 -6.56
CA SER A 956 -24.29 19.51 -7.52
C SER A 956 -25.17 20.75 -7.37
N GLU A 957 -24.61 21.92 -7.70
CA GLU A 957 -25.37 23.18 -7.78
C GLU A 957 -26.27 23.24 -9.03
N GLN A 958 -25.95 22.47 -10.06
CA GLN A 958 -26.79 22.33 -11.25
C GLN A 958 -27.95 21.37 -11.00
N PRO A 959 -29.18 21.70 -11.45
CA PRO A 959 -30.28 20.75 -11.42
C PRO A 959 -29.92 19.54 -12.30
N GLN A 960 -29.98 18.35 -11.73
CA GLN A 960 -30.06 17.12 -12.51
C GLN A 960 -31.54 16.92 -12.86
N ASP A 961 -31.83 16.77 -14.16
CA ASP A 961 -33.18 16.45 -14.67
C ASP A 961 -33.63 15.05 -14.25
#